data_AF-A0A255S5C3-F1
#
_entry.id   AF-A0A255S5C3-F1
#
_cell.length_a   1.000
_cell.length_b   1.000
_cell.length_c   1.000
_cell.angle_alpha   90.00
_cell.angle_beta   90.00
_cell.angle_gamma   90.00
#
_symmetry.space_group_name_H-M   'P 1'
#
loop_
_entity.id
_entity.type
_entity.pdbx_description
1 polymer ?
#
loop_
_entity_poly.entity_id
_entity_poly.type
_entity_poly.pdbx_seq_one_letter_code
_entity_poly.pdbx_strand_id
1 'polypeptide(L)'
;MKHFLHMFLCLLCTHTAHAQQIDFNQPNDNPSQYLEEGYEAWGIPTQQQPATKTFGGVTFTVEIEGDVKGKTLYTVRWKDGRQHSKLICDGVMVKGLDEQGNRPELTTGRVGIKVHIAGLPNGNHTLLAYHNNTDGGDFVAPPISIDVDGVTKVTGIQQTRRATSLSESAKSSVEFTVTDQRPVTITYYTVPVEGTTYTTTSLELNSLEVGGDTFMALDPTPANNDRHAAWEDGKASLSWKAPDGTAKHHLVFGTDSMAVVNATTYDYEGTAASWQTGQLSPLTRYFWRMDEEDAQGKIHHGTVWSFQPRRKAFPDAEGYGQYAVGGRGGIVYHVTSLDDDATNPQPGTFRYGITQVKGPRTILFDVAGVIHLKARLTCSEKYVTVAGQTAPGNGILFRGAPFGMQSDGITRFIRLYRGHIIDAKDAQIGIDGMGMAGNDHAIMDHCSISWTIDEGFSSRNAKAITLQRTIISEALNCANHPNYGTGTQHGYAATIGSGQMGGLPGSFHHNLLAHNEGRNWSISGGLDGTGNYDGHHDVFNNVVYNWGSRATDGGSHEINFVNNYYKMGPATTMRKLFRHQFEGTGSGTQAAYVKGNIREEPSGSKVNDKEGDTYIYELSNGQVLNWEPWATKPFFESYAEIETAESAYKSVLSDVGCNMPTLNKHDARIIDETRNGSTSTTGSKTGKKGLIDHEEDSEGFDAAKLGITTETRPTGFDTDMDGIPDWFEEIAGTDKNVANNNDDRDGDHYTDLEEYLDWMAHPNFIVKVGDTKSIDLKPYFAGYPSFTATIANSVSGATIEDNNLNMVTTVKGFYTVRVKVSDGSDSMVRQFNFAVTDGTTGIEHVKTDEEQTDGPIYDLQGRRIQRPSKGIYIQNGQKRLAR
;
A
#
# COMPACT_ATOMS: atom_id res chain seq x y z
N MET A 1 16.34 35.15 -0.26
CA MET A 1 15.92 36.12 0.80
C MET A 1 14.88 37.03 0.18
N LYS A 2 13.64 37.01 0.70
CA LYS A 2 12.42 37.68 0.19
C LYS A 2 11.86 37.15 -1.15
N HIS A 3 11.23 35.97 -1.11
CA HIS A 3 9.99 35.57 -1.83
C HIS A 3 9.60 34.15 -1.41
N PHE A 4 9.52 33.91 -0.10
CA PHE A 4 9.02 32.69 0.53
C PHE A 4 7.92 33.11 1.50
N LEU A 5 6.76 33.46 0.95
CA LEU A 5 5.50 33.71 1.66
C LEU A 5 4.45 33.73 0.55
N HIS A 6 3.32 33.04 0.73
CA HIS A 6 2.23 32.77 -0.22
C HIS A 6 2.23 31.37 -0.87
N MET A 7 2.43 30.30 -0.09
CA MET A 7 1.72 29.03 -0.30
C MET A 7 1.68 28.17 0.97
N PHE A 8 1.29 28.80 2.09
CA PHE A 8 0.95 28.12 3.34
C PHE A 8 -0.26 28.83 3.93
N LEU A 9 -1.42 28.59 3.30
CA LEU A 9 -2.70 29.07 3.82
C LEU A 9 -3.81 28.07 3.49
N CYS A 10 -3.71 26.86 4.04
CA CYS A 10 -4.85 25.94 4.17
C CYS A 10 -4.78 25.09 5.46
N LEU A 11 -4.13 25.58 6.53
CA LEU A 11 -4.01 24.82 7.78
C LEU A 11 -4.03 25.67 9.06
N LEU A 12 -4.57 26.90 9.00
CA LEU A 12 -4.79 27.71 10.19
C LEU A 12 -6.24 28.22 10.24
N CYS A 13 -6.95 27.68 11.23
CA CYS A 13 -8.14 28.23 11.87
C CYS A 13 -9.41 28.37 11.03
N THR A 14 -10.04 27.24 10.72
CA THR A 14 -11.51 27.18 10.69
C THR A 14 -12.01 26.85 12.10
N HIS A 15 -12.31 27.87 12.92
CA HIS A 15 -13.32 27.71 13.96
C HIS A 15 -14.68 27.64 13.27
N THR A 16 -14.94 26.53 12.58
CA THR A 16 -16.27 26.10 12.20
C THR A 16 -16.83 25.33 13.39
N ALA A 17 -18.09 25.58 13.74
CA ALA A 17 -18.82 24.81 14.74
C ALA A 17 -19.03 23.39 14.21
N HIS A 18 -18.01 22.54 14.28
CA HIS A 18 -18.21 21.10 14.16
C HIS A 18 -18.98 20.63 15.39
N ALA A 19 -20.00 19.80 15.15
CA ALA A 19 -20.57 18.93 16.17
C ALA A 19 -19.45 18.21 16.92
N GLN A 20 -19.49 18.15 18.25
CA GLN A 20 -18.53 17.35 19.00
C GLN A 20 -18.86 15.88 18.78
N GLN A 21 -17.99 15.19 18.02
CA GLN A 21 -18.07 13.77 17.70
C GLN A 21 -16.97 13.04 18.48
N ILE A 22 -17.37 12.32 19.52
CA ILE A 22 -16.48 11.71 20.50
C ILE A 22 -16.57 10.18 20.37
N ASP A 23 -15.42 9.53 20.22
CA ASP A 23 -15.29 8.07 20.15
C ASP A 23 -14.60 7.54 21.43
N PHE A 24 -15.23 6.64 22.18
CA PHE A 24 -14.68 6.17 23.46
C PHE A 24 -13.76 4.96 23.29
N ASN A 25 -12.53 5.21 22.86
CA ASN A 25 -11.53 4.14 22.67
C ASN A 25 -10.81 3.72 23.96
N GLN A 26 -10.07 2.60 23.95
CA GLN A 26 -9.17 2.27 25.07
C GLN A 26 -8.02 3.28 25.22
N PRO A 27 -7.58 3.58 26.47
CA PRO A 27 -6.34 4.31 26.71
C PRO A 27 -5.15 3.68 25.99
N ASN A 28 -4.42 4.52 25.24
CA ASN A 28 -3.23 4.14 24.47
C ASN A 28 -3.49 3.22 23.28
N ASP A 29 -4.74 3.03 22.84
CA ASP A 29 -4.98 2.36 21.58
C ASP A 29 -4.37 3.14 20.43
N ASN A 30 -3.89 2.39 19.43
CA ASN A 30 -3.39 2.97 18.20
C ASN A 30 -4.58 3.58 17.45
N PRO A 31 -4.66 4.92 17.28
CA PRO A 31 -5.81 5.56 16.66
C PRO A 31 -6.09 5.04 15.24
N SER A 32 -5.05 4.67 14.49
CA SER A 32 -5.22 4.11 13.15
C SER A 32 -6.06 2.83 13.09
N GLN A 33 -6.13 2.08 14.20
CA GLN A 33 -6.85 0.81 14.28
C GLN A 33 -8.24 0.93 14.89
N TYR A 34 -8.45 1.84 15.83
CA TYR A 34 -9.65 1.87 16.68
C TYR A 34 -10.44 3.17 16.60
N LEU A 35 -9.84 4.28 16.17
CA LEU A 35 -10.56 5.54 16.05
C LEU A 35 -11.36 5.59 14.74
N GLU A 36 -12.65 5.91 14.85
CA GLU A 36 -13.50 6.25 13.71
C GLU A 36 -13.02 7.56 13.06
N GLU A 37 -12.91 7.57 11.72
CA GLU A 37 -12.40 8.76 11.02
C GLU A 37 -13.39 9.92 11.16
N GLY A 38 -12.89 11.10 11.57
CA GLY A 38 -13.71 12.28 11.85
C GLY A 38 -14.09 12.45 13.32
N TYR A 39 -13.85 11.45 14.17
CA TYR A 39 -14.12 11.52 15.61
C TYR A 39 -12.86 11.88 16.41
N GLU A 40 -13.05 12.41 17.62
CA GLU A 40 -12.00 12.61 18.60
C GLU A 40 -12.00 11.48 19.65
N ALA A 41 -10.89 10.74 19.74
CA ALA A 41 -10.74 9.64 20.69
C ALA A 41 -10.78 10.08 22.16
N TRP A 42 -11.45 9.34 23.03
CA TRP A 42 -11.44 9.53 24.49
C TRP A 42 -11.28 8.23 25.28
N GLY A 43 -10.03 7.92 25.63
CA GLY A 43 -9.73 6.84 26.56
C GLY A 43 -9.90 7.22 28.03
N ILE A 44 -10.81 6.53 28.72
CA ILE A 44 -11.03 6.66 30.15
C ILE A 44 -10.40 5.45 30.86
N PRO A 45 -9.28 5.63 31.59
CA PRO A 45 -8.66 4.54 32.34
C PRO A 45 -9.55 4.11 33.49
N THR A 46 -9.23 2.95 34.09
CA THR A 46 -9.89 2.49 35.31
C THR A 46 -9.78 3.55 36.42
N GLN A 47 -10.89 4.21 36.74
CA GLN A 47 -10.95 5.20 37.80
C GLN A 47 -12.36 5.36 38.37
N GLN A 48 -12.42 5.82 39.62
CA GLN A 48 -13.68 6.14 40.31
C GLN A 48 -14.00 7.63 40.29
N GLN A 49 -13.04 8.46 39.88
CA GLN A 49 -13.20 9.91 39.78
C GLN A 49 -13.83 10.30 38.44
N PRO A 50 -14.53 11.44 38.36
CA PRO A 50 -15.03 11.97 37.10
C PRO A 50 -13.91 12.15 36.08
N ALA A 51 -14.13 11.69 34.85
CA ALA A 51 -13.22 11.89 33.72
C ALA A 51 -13.65 13.15 32.95
N THR A 52 -12.74 14.10 32.72
CA THR A 52 -13.06 15.35 32.02
C THR A 52 -12.16 15.56 30.82
N LYS A 53 -12.73 15.98 29.68
CA LYS A 53 -11.99 16.36 28.47
C LYS A 53 -12.76 17.43 27.69
N THR A 54 -12.04 18.31 27.00
CA THR A 54 -12.61 19.37 26.16
C THR A 54 -12.42 19.04 24.69
N PHE A 55 -13.50 19.15 23.91
CA PHE A 55 -13.57 18.87 22.47
C PHE A 55 -14.17 20.10 21.79
N GLY A 56 -13.47 20.68 20.81
CA GLY A 56 -13.96 21.87 20.09
C GLY A 56 -14.37 23.06 20.99
N GLY A 57 -13.80 23.19 22.19
CA GLY A 57 -14.17 24.24 23.17
C GLY A 57 -15.35 23.89 24.10
N VAL A 58 -15.97 22.71 23.93
CA VAL A 58 -17.01 22.17 24.81
C VAL A 58 -16.39 21.14 25.74
N THR A 59 -16.61 21.29 27.04
CA THR A 59 -16.09 20.41 28.08
C THR A 59 -17.11 19.35 28.45
N PHE A 60 -16.69 18.09 28.38
CA PHE A 60 -17.46 16.93 28.79
C PHE A 60 -16.85 16.35 30.07
N THR A 61 -17.70 16.04 31.04
CA THR A 61 -17.32 15.29 32.24
C THR A 61 -18.19 14.05 32.35
N VAL A 62 -17.56 12.87 32.34
CA VAL A 62 -18.21 11.56 32.51
C VAL A 62 -17.97 11.06 33.93
N GLU A 63 -19.03 10.75 34.67
CA GLU A 63 -18.95 10.21 36.04
C GLU A 63 -19.96 9.08 36.28
N ILE A 64 -19.70 8.26 37.30
CA ILE A 64 -20.63 7.21 37.75
C ILE A 64 -21.82 7.88 38.45
N GLU A 65 -23.03 7.45 38.13
CA GLU A 65 -24.22 7.88 38.86
C GLU A 65 -24.28 7.27 40.28
N GLY A 66 -24.42 8.13 41.30
CA GLY A 66 -24.73 7.72 42.67
C GLY A 66 -23.51 7.28 43.46
N ASP A 67 -23.63 6.20 44.25
CA ASP A 67 -22.52 5.68 45.05
C ASP A 67 -21.46 5.00 44.15
N VAL A 68 -20.24 5.53 44.23
CA VAL A 68 -19.04 5.07 43.51
C VAL A 68 -18.37 3.89 44.19
N LYS A 69 -18.67 3.62 45.47
CA LYS A 69 -17.99 2.57 46.24
C LYS A 69 -18.19 1.20 45.57
N GLY A 70 -17.09 0.51 45.30
CA GLY A 70 -17.10 -0.81 44.67
C GLY A 70 -17.40 -0.80 43.16
N LYS A 71 -17.37 0.36 42.51
CA LYS A 71 -17.55 0.54 41.06
C LYS A 71 -16.40 1.33 40.44
N THR A 72 -16.23 1.24 39.13
CA THR A 72 -15.25 2.02 38.35
C THR A 72 -15.80 2.38 36.97
N LEU A 73 -15.40 3.53 36.44
CA LEU A 73 -15.45 3.82 35.01
C LEU A 73 -14.26 3.16 34.33
N TYR A 74 -14.48 2.67 33.11
CA TYR A 74 -13.46 2.06 32.28
C TYR A 74 -13.97 1.99 30.83
N THR A 75 -13.15 2.38 29.86
CA THR A 75 -13.43 2.04 28.46
C THR A 75 -13.11 0.57 28.21
N VAL A 76 -14.00 -0.15 27.54
CA VAL A 76 -13.88 -1.55 27.10
C VAL A 76 -13.72 -1.62 25.58
N ARG A 77 -13.34 -2.79 25.04
CA ARG A 77 -13.32 -3.02 23.59
C ARG A 77 -13.56 -4.47 23.21
N TRP A 78 -14.16 -4.66 22.04
CA TRP A 78 -14.20 -5.89 21.27
C TRP A 78 -13.12 -5.82 20.18
N LYS A 79 -12.01 -6.54 20.38
CA LYS A 79 -10.85 -6.45 19.48
C LYS A 79 -11.17 -6.73 18.01
N ASP A 80 -12.01 -7.72 17.73
CA ASP A 80 -12.38 -8.08 16.35
C ASP A 80 -13.44 -7.13 15.78
N GLY A 81 -14.20 -6.44 16.63
CA GLY A 81 -15.26 -5.51 16.21
C GLY A 81 -14.77 -4.37 15.33
N ARG A 82 -13.49 -3.98 15.47
CA ARG A 82 -12.84 -2.93 14.64
C ARG A 82 -12.83 -3.22 13.14
N GLN A 83 -13.03 -4.48 12.75
CA GLN A 83 -13.14 -4.88 11.34
C GLN A 83 -14.53 -4.60 10.76
N HIS A 84 -15.50 -4.28 11.61
CA HIS A 84 -16.90 -4.03 11.25
C HIS A 84 -17.25 -2.56 11.41
N SER A 85 -17.13 -2.02 12.63
CA SER A 85 -17.34 -0.60 12.91
C SER A 85 -16.48 -0.20 14.09
N LYS A 86 -15.64 0.83 13.90
CA LYS A 86 -14.75 1.31 14.94
C LYS A 86 -15.54 2.01 16.04
N LEU A 87 -16.50 2.85 15.65
CA LEU A 87 -17.34 3.65 16.55
C LEU A 87 -18.17 2.87 17.58
N ILE A 88 -18.49 1.59 17.32
CA ILE A 88 -19.30 0.75 18.23
C ILE A 88 -18.58 -0.52 18.71
N CYS A 89 -17.26 -0.62 18.46
CA CYS A 89 -16.46 -1.76 18.94
C CYS A 89 -15.73 -1.49 20.25
N ASP A 90 -15.82 -0.27 20.77
CA ASP A 90 -15.34 0.15 22.08
C ASP A 90 -16.30 1.16 22.70
N GLY A 91 -16.14 1.41 23.99
CA GLY A 91 -17.06 2.28 24.71
C GLY A 91 -16.72 2.43 26.18
N VAL A 92 -17.17 3.51 26.80
CA VAL A 92 -17.09 3.68 28.26
C VAL A 92 -18.23 2.95 28.95
N MET A 93 -17.91 2.23 30.01
CA MET A 93 -18.90 1.57 30.85
C MET A 93 -18.55 1.67 32.34
N VAL A 94 -19.52 1.29 33.17
CA VAL A 94 -19.32 1.09 34.62
C VAL A 94 -19.18 -0.41 34.90
N LYS A 95 -18.13 -0.81 35.61
CA LYS A 95 -17.95 -2.18 36.12
C LYS A 95 -17.84 -2.17 37.65
N GLY A 96 -17.92 -3.35 38.26
CA GLY A 96 -17.51 -3.51 39.65
C GLY A 96 -16.01 -3.22 39.82
N LEU A 97 -15.59 -2.95 41.05
CA LEU A 97 -14.18 -2.83 41.43
C LEU A 97 -13.98 -3.51 42.77
N ASP A 98 -13.27 -4.64 42.76
CA ASP A 98 -12.91 -5.35 43.99
C ASP A 98 -11.58 -4.85 44.58
N GLU A 99 -11.24 -5.34 45.79
CA GLU A 99 -10.02 -4.94 46.50
C GLU A 99 -8.73 -5.38 45.78
N GLN A 100 -8.82 -6.34 44.86
CA GLN A 100 -7.71 -6.82 44.05
C GLN A 100 -7.58 -6.05 42.71
N GLY A 101 -8.48 -5.10 42.44
CA GLY A 101 -8.51 -4.31 41.22
C GLY A 101 -9.15 -5.03 40.02
N ASN A 102 -9.83 -6.16 40.24
CA ASN A 102 -10.61 -6.81 39.19
C ASN A 102 -11.91 -6.05 38.94
N ARG A 103 -12.47 -6.27 37.75
CA ARG A 103 -13.67 -5.59 37.25
C ARG A 103 -14.83 -6.57 37.02
N PRO A 104 -15.44 -7.14 38.08
CA PRO A 104 -16.55 -8.07 37.91
C PRO A 104 -17.79 -7.40 37.30
N GLU A 105 -18.65 -8.20 36.68
CA GLU A 105 -19.97 -7.73 36.24
C GLU A 105 -20.81 -7.28 37.43
N LEU A 106 -21.49 -6.15 37.26
CA LEU A 106 -22.59 -5.77 38.13
C LEU A 106 -23.84 -6.50 37.63
N THR A 107 -24.53 -7.27 38.47
CA THR A 107 -25.69 -8.09 38.04
C THR A 107 -27.00 -7.68 38.70
N THR A 108 -26.95 -6.72 39.61
CA THR A 108 -28.11 -6.23 40.36
C THR A 108 -28.05 -4.72 40.53
N GLY A 109 -29.21 -4.10 40.77
CA GLY A 109 -29.35 -2.67 41.00
C GLY A 109 -29.17 -1.82 39.75
N ARG A 110 -29.66 -0.58 39.83
CA ARG A 110 -29.47 0.44 38.78
C ARG A 110 -28.01 0.85 38.71
N VAL A 111 -27.51 0.98 37.49
CA VAL A 111 -26.20 1.54 37.17
C VAL A 111 -26.43 2.71 36.22
N GLY A 112 -25.72 3.81 36.41
CA GLY A 112 -25.83 4.96 35.54
C GLY A 112 -24.50 5.67 35.30
N ILE A 113 -24.46 6.42 34.21
CA ILE A 113 -23.36 7.30 33.80
C ILE A 113 -23.96 8.69 33.62
N LYS A 114 -23.34 9.70 34.23
CA LYS A 114 -23.65 11.10 34.00
C LYS A 114 -22.64 11.70 33.05
N VAL A 115 -23.14 12.48 32.10
CA VAL A 115 -22.39 13.29 31.16
C VAL A 115 -22.75 14.74 31.40
N HIS A 116 -21.83 15.52 31.96
CA HIS A 116 -21.97 16.96 32.09
C HIS A 116 -21.36 17.64 30.87
N ILE A 117 -22.10 18.57 30.28
CA ILE A 117 -21.69 19.29 29.06
C ILE A 117 -21.69 20.78 29.36
N ALA A 118 -20.53 21.41 29.20
CA ALA A 118 -20.34 22.84 29.46
C ALA A 118 -19.64 23.53 28.28
N GLY A 119 -19.98 24.79 28.01
CA GLY A 119 -19.36 25.59 26.93
C GLY A 119 -20.12 25.58 25.60
N LEU A 120 -21.26 24.89 25.52
CA LEU A 120 -22.17 25.01 24.39
C LEU A 120 -22.82 26.41 24.34
N PRO A 121 -23.11 26.94 23.14
CA PRO A 121 -23.83 28.19 22.99
C PRO A 121 -25.29 28.05 23.48
N ASN A 122 -25.90 29.16 23.89
CA ASN A 122 -27.31 29.17 24.25
C ASN A 122 -28.19 28.71 23.07
N GLY A 123 -29.16 27.86 23.33
CA GLY A 123 -30.04 27.31 22.30
C GLY A 123 -30.47 25.88 22.58
N ASN A 124 -31.22 25.31 21.64
CA ASN A 124 -31.60 23.90 21.65
C ASN A 124 -30.51 23.06 20.98
N HIS A 125 -30.24 21.91 21.58
CA HIS A 125 -29.24 20.95 21.13
C HIS A 125 -29.80 19.54 21.26
N THR A 126 -29.20 18.60 20.55
CA THR A 126 -29.40 17.16 20.74
C THR A 126 -28.09 16.49 21.15
N LEU A 127 -28.18 15.35 21.80
CA LEU A 127 -27.04 14.47 22.04
C LEU A 127 -27.41 13.05 21.62
N LEU A 128 -26.73 12.53 20.60
CA LEU A 128 -26.80 11.14 20.17
C LEU A 128 -25.75 10.31 20.92
N ALA A 129 -26.11 9.08 21.29
CA ALA A 129 -25.21 8.08 21.85
C ALA A 129 -25.51 6.68 21.29
N TYR A 130 -24.48 5.88 21.07
CA TYR A 130 -24.59 4.46 20.74
C TYR A 130 -24.40 3.57 21.98
N HIS A 131 -25.09 2.42 21.98
CA HIS A 131 -25.23 1.50 23.11
C HIS A 131 -25.06 0.04 22.68
N ASN A 132 -23.82 -0.32 22.33
CA ASN A 132 -23.41 -1.64 21.91
C ASN A 132 -22.45 -2.24 22.93
N ASN A 133 -22.88 -3.31 23.60
CA ASN A 133 -22.03 -4.02 24.53
C ASN A 133 -20.93 -4.80 23.80
N THR A 134 -19.69 -4.62 24.23
CA THR A 134 -18.50 -5.20 23.57
C THR A 134 -18.06 -6.56 24.14
N ASP A 135 -18.64 -7.02 25.24
CA ASP A 135 -18.33 -8.31 25.85
C ASP A 135 -18.97 -9.50 25.08
N GLY A 136 -18.30 -10.65 25.08
CA GLY A 136 -18.61 -11.80 24.20
C GLY A 136 -19.48 -12.92 24.78
N GLY A 137 -20.02 -12.75 25.99
CA GLY A 137 -20.84 -13.76 26.68
C GLY A 137 -22.35 -13.66 26.38
N ASP A 138 -23.14 -14.55 27.00
CA ASP A 138 -24.60 -14.40 27.04
C ASP A 138 -24.97 -13.04 27.64
N PHE A 139 -25.75 -12.25 26.89
CA PHE A 139 -26.02 -10.85 27.22
C PHE A 139 -27.50 -10.66 27.49
N VAL A 140 -27.80 -10.39 28.76
CA VAL A 140 -29.11 -9.99 29.24
C VAL A 140 -28.88 -8.76 30.10
N ALA A 141 -29.24 -7.59 29.57
CA ALA A 141 -29.10 -6.31 30.22
C ALA A 141 -30.47 -5.61 30.36
N PRO A 142 -30.67 -4.76 31.39
CA PRO A 142 -31.89 -3.97 31.50
C PRO A 142 -31.97 -2.88 30.43
N PRO A 143 -33.19 -2.39 30.11
CA PRO A 143 -33.35 -1.19 29.29
C PRO A 143 -32.66 0.02 29.91
N ILE A 144 -32.18 0.93 29.06
CA ILE A 144 -31.66 2.24 29.44
C ILE A 144 -32.80 3.27 29.41
N SER A 145 -32.75 4.19 30.36
CA SER A 145 -33.49 5.45 30.35
C SER A 145 -32.52 6.63 30.48
N ILE A 146 -32.98 7.81 30.06
CA ILE A 146 -32.17 9.02 29.98
C ILE A 146 -32.89 10.17 30.67
N ASP A 147 -32.21 10.80 31.63
CA ASP A 147 -32.64 12.06 32.25
C ASP A 147 -31.84 13.24 31.68
N VAL A 148 -32.50 14.38 31.51
CA VAL A 148 -31.88 15.69 31.29
C VAL A 148 -32.15 16.56 32.51
N ASP A 149 -31.10 16.98 33.20
CA ASP A 149 -31.17 17.75 34.45
C ASP A 149 -32.14 17.13 35.48
N GLY A 150 -32.11 15.79 35.57
CA GLY A 150 -32.94 15.00 36.49
C GLY A 150 -34.38 14.75 36.03
N VAL A 151 -34.73 15.13 34.80
CA VAL A 151 -36.06 14.88 34.21
C VAL A 151 -35.95 13.81 33.13
N THR A 152 -36.66 12.70 33.29
CA THR A 152 -36.68 11.61 32.31
C THR A 152 -37.26 12.06 30.98
N LYS A 153 -36.51 11.82 29.91
CA LYS A 153 -36.86 12.16 28.52
C LYS A 153 -37.04 10.95 27.63
N VAL A 154 -36.21 9.93 27.82
CA VAL A 154 -36.21 8.71 26.99
C VAL A 154 -36.22 7.49 27.89
N THR A 155 -36.96 6.45 27.51
CA THR A 155 -37.04 5.18 28.26
C THR A 155 -37.06 3.99 27.30
N GLY A 156 -36.67 2.82 27.81
CA GLY A 156 -36.88 1.54 27.10
C GLY A 156 -35.85 1.19 26.04
N ILE A 157 -34.71 1.88 25.97
CA ILE A 157 -33.65 1.59 24.99
C ILE A 157 -33.01 0.24 25.35
N GLN A 158 -33.12 -0.75 24.47
CA GLN A 158 -32.47 -2.04 24.66
C GLN A 158 -31.06 -1.99 24.07
N GLN A 159 -30.04 -2.19 24.89
CA GLN A 159 -28.65 -2.26 24.44
C GLN A 159 -28.46 -3.43 23.47
N THR A 160 -27.65 -3.24 22.45
CA THR A 160 -27.24 -4.34 21.56
C THR A 160 -25.99 -5.01 22.09
N ARG A 161 -25.65 -6.19 21.55
CA ARG A 161 -24.40 -6.89 21.84
C ARG A 161 -23.66 -7.12 20.54
N ARG A 162 -22.42 -6.61 20.47
CA ARG A 162 -21.49 -6.84 19.35
C ARG A 162 -22.18 -6.70 17.98
N ALA A 163 -23.07 -5.72 17.85
CA ALA A 163 -23.61 -5.32 16.56
C ALA A 163 -22.44 -4.94 15.66
N THR A 164 -22.54 -5.29 14.37
CA THR A 164 -21.47 -5.10 13.39
C THR A 164 -21.71 -3.91 12.46
N SER A 165 -22.85 -3.24 12.58
CA SER A 165 -23.18 -2.02 11.84
C SER A 165 -23.86 -0.98 12.74
N LEU A 166 -23.83 0.29 12.33
CA LEU A 166 -24.45 1.36 13.09
C LEU A 166 -25.99 1.26 13.06
N SER A 167 -26.57 0.74 11.98
CA SER A 167 -28.02 0.54 11.91
C SER A 167 -28.52 -0.58 12.82
N GLU A 168 -27.71 -1.62 13.05
CA GLU A 168 -28.00 -2.70 13.99
C GLU A 168 -27.73 -2.33 15.45
N SER A 169 -26.90 -1.31 15.70
CA SER A 169 -26.59 -0.86 17.05
C SER A 169 -27.75 -0.09 17.68
N ALA A 170 -27.98 -0.34 18.96
CA ALA A 170 -28.89 0.47 19.74
C ALA A 170 -28.33 1.89 19.89
N LYS A 171 -29.22 2.86 19.78
CA LYS A 171 -28.87 4.28 19.82
C LYS A 171 -29.96 5.06 20.55
N SER A 172 -29.59 6.23 21.05
CA SER A 172 -30.51 7.16 21.69
C SER A 172 -30.17 8.59 21.32
N SER A 173 -31.18 9.46 21.24
CA SER A 173 -30.98 10.90 21.12
C SER A 173 -31.88 11.61 22.12
N VAL A 174 -31.38 12.69 22.71
CA VAL A 174 -32.13 13.51 23.66
C VAL A 174 -31.97 14.98 23.36
N GLU A 175 -33.09 15.71 23.32
CA GLU A 175 -33.12 17.16 23.20
C GLU A 175 -32.90 17.83 24.56
N PHE A 176 -32.10 18.90 24.57
CA PHE A 176 -31.86 19.73 25.74
C PHE A 176 -31.64 21.20 25.33
N THR A 177 -31.82 22.11 26.30
CA THR A 177 -31.65 23.55 26.08
C THR A 177 -30.55 24.08 26.97
N VAL A 178 -29.60 24.81 26.39
CA VAL A 178 -28.56 25.53 27.12
C VAL A 178 -29.01 26.97 27.32
N THR A 179 -29.06 27.40 28.58
CA THR A 179 -29.36 28.78 28.98
C THR A 179 -28.25 29.34 29.85
N ASP A 180 -27.86 30.59 29.62
CA ASP A 180 -26.79 31.28 30.34
C ASP A 180 -25.44 30.53 30.38
N GLN A 181 -25.16 29.70 29.36
CA GLN A 181 -23.99 28.82 29.30
C GLN A 181 -23.82 27.89 30.51
N ARG A 182 -24.91 27.58 31.22
CA ARG A 182 -24.87 26.63 32.34
C ARG A 182 -24.59 25.22 31.84
N PRO A 183 -23.82 24.41 32.58
CA PRO A 183 -23.65 23.01 32.26
C PRO A 183 -24.99 22.27 32.30
N VAL A 184 -25.22 21.40 31.31
CA VAL A 184 -26.37 20.49 31.27
C VAL A 184 -25.90 19.11 31.70
N THR A 185 -26.71 18.39 32.47
CA THR A 185 -26.41 17.02 32.90
C THR A 185 -27.32 16.03 32.20
N ILE A 186 -26.74 15.14 31.41
CA ILE A 186 -27.42 14.01 30.79
C ILE A 186 -27.08 12.75 31.59
N THR A 187 -28.08 12.03 32.10
CA THR A 187 -27.85 10.81 32.89
C THR A 187 -28.42 9.61 32.14
N TYR A 188 -27.55 8.70 31.71
CA TYR A 188 -27.92 7.39 31.17
C TYR A 188 -27.97 6.39 32.32
N TYR A 189 -29.04 5.62 32.46
CA TYR A 189 -29.13 4.64 33.54
C TYR A 189 -29.97 3.42 33.16
N THR A 190 -29.58 2.27 33.70
CA THR A 190 -30.33 1.02 33.53
C THR A 190 -31.54 0.97 34.45
N VAL A 191 -32.61 0.32 33.98
CA VAL A 191 -33.86 0.10 34.71
C VAL A 191 -34.09 -1.41 34.89
N PRO A 192 -33.47 -2.05 35.90
CA PRO A 192 -33.71 -3.47 36.20
C PRO A 192 -35.17 -3.76 36.51
N VAL A 193 -35.71 -4.82 35.90
CA VAL A 193 -37.06 -5.32 36.15
C VAL A 193 -37.01 -6.38 37.24
N GLU A 194 -37.87 -6.24 38.24
CA GLU A 194 -37.98 -7.20 39.33
C GLU A 194 -38.25 -8.63 38.81
N GLY A 195 -37.56 -9.62 39.37
CA GLY A 195 -37.68 -11.03 38.96
C GLY A 195 -36.87 -11.43 37.72
N THR A 196 -36.16 -10.51 37.07
CA THR A 196 -35.26 -10.82 35.94
C THR A 196 -33.83 -11.06 36.42
N THR A 197 -33.19 -12.13 35.92
CA THR A 197 -31.77 -12.38 36.13
C THR A 197 -30.97 -11.74 34.99
N TYR A 198 -30.13 -10.77 35.33
CA TYR A 198 -29.26 -10.09 34.38
C TYR A 198 -27.84 -10.66 34.40
N THR A 199 -27.21 -10.77 33.23
CA THR A 199 -25.79 -11.09 33.14
C THR A 199 -24.92 -9.85 33.39
N THR A 200 -25.46 -8.66 33.12
CA THR A 200 -24.92 -7.38 33.59
C THR A 200 -26.04 -6.34 33.71
N THR A 201 -26.00 -5.47 34.72
CA THR A 201 -26.82 -4.27 34.86
C THR A 201 -26.09 -3.01 34.41
N SER A 202 -24.87 -3.16 33.91
CA SER A 202 -24.06 -2.09 33.36
C SER A 202 -24.63 -1.56 32.04
N LEU A 203 -24.19 -0.37 31.65
CA LEU A 203 -24.46 0.19 30.33
C LEU A 203 -23.17 0.68 29.68
N GLU A 204 -23.15 0.65 28.36
CA GLU A 204 -22.03 1.10 27.53
C GLU A 204 -22.45 2.33 26.71
N LEU A 205 -21.58 3.33 26.67
CA LEU A 205 -21.66 4.47 25.76
C LEU A 205 -20.47 4.37 24.81
N ASN A 206 -20.73 4.06 23.53
CA ASN A 206 -19.65 3.88 22.55
C ASN A 206 -19.16 5.22 21.99
N SER A 207 -20.11 6.13 21.69
CA SER A 207 -19.80 7.47 21.20
C SER A 207 -20.79 8.51 21.73
N LEU A 208 -20.42 9.78 21.61
CA LEU A 208 -21.28 10.94 21.87
C LEU A 208 -21.21 11.93 20.73
N GLU A 209 -22.37 12.39 20.25
CA GLU A 209 -22.46 13.31 19.13
C GLU A 209 -23.44 14.46 19.42
N VAL A 210 -22.92 15.67 19.57
CA VAL A 210 -23.76 16.87 19.74
C VAL A 210 -24.39 17.25 18.42
N GLY A 211 -25.71 17.43 18.38
CA GLY A 211 -26.46 17.72 17.15
C GLY A 211 -26.90 16.48 16.37
N GLY A 212 -26.55 15.26 16.82
CA GLY A 212 -26.97 14.01 16.20
C GLY A 212 -28.44 13.64 16.50
N ASP A 213 -29.03 12.83 15.63
CA ASP A 213 -30.41 12.34 15.73
C ASP A 213 -30.45 10.80 15.56
N THR A 214 -31.42 10.13 16.16
CA THR A 214 -31.67 8.71 15.91
C THR A 214 -32.35 8.43 14.57
N PHE A 215 -33.04 9.42 13.99
CA PHE A 215 -33.75 9.30 12.73
C PHE A 215 -32.89 9.82 11.57
N MET A 216 -31.74 9.19 11.34
CA MET A 216 -30.81 9.53 10.26
C MET A 216 -30.50 8.30 9.42
N ALA A 217 -30.15 8.52 8.15
CA ALA A 217 -29.57 7.49 7.30
C ALA A 217 -28.25 6.97 7.88
N LEU A 218 -28.00 5.67 7.77
CA LEU A 218 -26.81 4.99 8.25
C LEU A 218 -26.25 4.04 7.17
N ASP A 219 -25.08 3.46 7.44
CA ASP A 219 -24.44 2.42 6.63
C ASP A 219 -24.40 2.78 5.12
N PRO A 220 -23.74 3.89 4.76
CA PRO A 220 -23.65 4.33 3.37
C PRO A 220 -22.86 3.34 2.52
N THR A 221 -23.24 3.22 1.25
CA THR A 221 -22.40 2.65 0.18
C THR A 221 -22.28 3.71 -0.92
N PRO A 222 -21.07 4.07 -1.39
CA PRO A 222 -19.77 3.69 -0.83
C PRO A 222 -19.64 4.05 0.65
N ALA A 223 -18.80 3.32 1.38
CA ALA A 223 -18.58 3.58 2.79
C ALA A 223 -18.08 5.02 3.00
N ASN A 224 -18.37 5.61 4.17
CA ASN A 224 -17.85 6.93 4.45
C ASN A 224 -16.32 6.93 4.40
N ASN A 225 -15.75 7.91 3.71
CA ASN A 225 -14.32 8.08 3.43
C ASN A 225 -13.70 7.00 2.53
N ASP A 226 -14.51 6.20 1.83
CA ASP A 226 -14.02 5.22 0.86
C ASP A 226 -13.25 5.93 -0.27
N ARG A 227 -11.95 5.64 -0.41
CA ARG A 227 -11.08 6.18 -1.46
C ARG A 227 -10.95 5.27 -2.68
N HIS A 228 -11.66 4.16 -2.66
CA HIS A 228 -11.61 3.09 -3.65
C HIS A 228 -13.02 2.77 -4.14
N ALA A 229 -13.93 3.75 -4.09
CA ALA A 229 -15.32 3.56 -4.41
C ALA A 229 -15.49 3.01 -5.84
N ALA A 230 -16.20 1.90 -5.96
CA ALA A 230 -16.51 1.32 -7.25
C ALA A 230 -17.40 2.29 -8.06
N TRP A 231 -17.13 2.36 -9.36
CA TRP A 231 -17.89 3.16 -10.30
C TRP A 231 -17.84 2.49 -11.67
N GLU A 232 -18.90 2.65 -12.46
CA GLU A 232 -19.04 2.09 -13.80
C GLU A 232 -19.48 3.19 -14.77
N ASP A 233 -18.88 3.21 -15.96
CA ASP A 233 -19.15 4.22 -17.01
C ASP A 233 -19.15 5.67 -16.50
N GLY A 234 -18.24 5.94 -15.56
CA GLY A 234 -18.05 7.24 -14.99
C GLY A 234 -18.99 7.60 -13.84
N LYS A 235 -19.81 6.66 -13.32
CA LYS A 235 -20.85 6.93 -12.31
C LYS A 235 -20.75 6.00 -11.12
N ALA A 236 -21.00 6.53 -9.92
CA ALA A 236 -21.11 5.75 -8.70
C ALA A 236 -22.59 5.49 -8.34
N SER A 237 -22.84 4.36 -7.68
CA SER A 237 -24.13 4.04 -7.08
C SER A 237 -24.06 4.31 -5.59
N LEU A 238 -24.90 5.22 -5.11
CA LEU A 238 -25.06 5.54 -3.70
C LEU A 238 -26.24 4.76 -3.13
N SER A 239 -26.10 4.18 -1.94
CA SER A 239 -27.18 3.58 -1.16
C SER A 239 -26.95 3.76 0.34
N TRP A 240 -28.01 3.61 1.12
CA TRP A 240 -27.98 3.81 2.57
C TRP A 240 -29.07 2.99 3.26
N LYS A 241 -28.91 2.79 4.56
CA LYS A 241 -29.94 2.23 5.43
C LYS A 241 -30.74 3.36 6.06
N ALA A 242 -31.96 3.55 5.58
CA ALA A 242 -32.91 4.48 6.15
C ALA A 242 -33.50 3.99 7.49
N PRO A 243 -33.87 4.89 8.42
CA PRO A 243 -34.55 4.54 9.65
C PRO A 243 -35.97 4.02 9.39
N ASP A 244 -36.46 3.15 10.28
CA ASP A 244 -37.84 2.64 10.20
C ASP A 244 -38.85 3.79 10.34
N GLY A 245 -39.84 3.83 9.43
CA GLY A 245 -40.85 4.90 9.40
C GLY A 245 -40.50 6.10 8.52
N THR A 246 -39.38 6.04 7.79
CA THR A 246 -39.04 7.03 6.75
C THR A 246 -40.11 7.09 5.66
N ALA A 247 -40.61 8.30 5.38
CA ALA A 247 -41.55 8.57 4.31
C ALA A 247 -40.85 8.92 3.00
N LYS A 248 -39.76 9.68 3.06
CA LYS A 248 -39.01 10.18 1.89
C LYS A 248 -37.55 10.46 2.24
N HIS A 249 -36.68 10.32 1.25
CA HIS A 249 -35.25 10.62 1.31
C HIS A 249 -34.94 11.90 0.54
N HIS A 250 -34.00 12.68 1.05
CA HIS A 250 -33.57 13.96 0.49
C HIS A 250 -32.04 14.03 0.44
N LEU A 251 -31.48 13.87 -0.74
CA LEU A 251 -30.03 13.77 -0.96
C LEU A 251 -29.46 15.11 -1.41
N VAL A 252 -28.30 15.46 -0.85
CA VAL A 252 -27.43 16.54 -1.33
C VAL A 252 -26.09 15.92 -1.76
N PHE A 253 -25.54 16.35 -2.89
CA PHE A 253 -24.28 15.87 -3.45
C PHE A 253 -23.41 17.03 -3.94
N GLY A 254 -22.10 16.95 -3.71
CA GLY A 254 -21.17 17.99 -4.16
C GLY A 254 -19.71 17.62 -3.94
N THR A 255 -18.82 18.59 -4.23
CA THR A 255 -17.37 18.45 -4.07
C THR A 255 -16.82 19.29 -2.92
N ASP A 256 -17.66 20.09 -2.27
CA ASP A 256 -17.33 20.91 -1.10
C ASP A 256 -18.18 20.45 0.09
N SER A 257 -17.50 19.99 1.14
CA SER A 257 -18.17 19.44 2.31
C SER A 257 -19.04 20.49 3.03
N MET A 258 -18.61 21.74 3.10
CA MET A 258 -19.34 22.81 3.78
C MET A 258 -20.56 23.27 2.98
N ALA A 259 -20.47 23.25 1.65
CA ALA A 259 -21.61 23.50 0.78
C ALA A 259 -22.67 22.40 0.96
N VAL A 260 -22.25 21.13 1.04
CA VAL A 260 -23.15 20.01 1.32
C VAL A 260 -23.79 20.14 2.71
N VAL A 261 -23.01 20.48 3.75
CA VAL A 261 -23.54 20.75 5.11
C VAL A 261 -24.59 21.86 5.12
N ASN A 262 -24.40 22.93 4.35
CA ASN A 262 -25.28 24.11 4.38
C ASN A 262 -26.38 24.08 3.30
N ALA A 263 -26.44 23.04 2.49
CA ALA A 263 -27.39 22.95 1.39
C ALA A 263 -28.83 22.89 1.90
N THR A 264 -29.69 23.65 1.22
CA THR A 264 -31.14 23.74 1.46
C THR A 264 -31.95 23.26 0.25
N THR A 265 -31.28 22.81 -0.80
CA THR A 265 -31.84 22.25 -2.03
C THR A 265 -31.30 20.84 -2.21
N TYR A 266 -32.14 19.95 -2.75
CA TYR A 266 -31.82 18.53 -2.89
C TYR A 266 -31.58 18.13 -4.35
N ASP A 267 -30.57 17.29 -4.57
CA ASP A 267 -30.27 16.68 -5.87
C ASP A 267 -31.18 15.48 -6.16
N TYR A 268 -31.68 14.84 -5.10
CA TYR A 268 -32.68 13.78 -5.20
C TYR A 268 -33.68 13.86 -4.06
N GLU A 269 -34.95 13.65 -4.41
CA GLU A 269 -36.05 13.52 -3.48
C GLU A 269 -36.93 12.34 -3.89
N GLY A 270 -37.05 11.31 -3.05
CA GLY A 270 -37.81 10.11 -3.42
C GLY A 270 -37.89 9.04 -2.35
N THR A 271 -38.48 7.89 -2.67
CA THR A 271 -38.71 6.79 -1.71
C THR A 271 -37.73 5.62 -1.87
N ALA A 272 -36.85 5.66 -2.87
CA ALA A 272 -35.81 4.66 -3.03
C ALA A 272 -34.58 5.05 -2.20
N ALA A 273 -34.07 4.13 -1.39
CA ALA A 273 -32.87 4.28 -0.57
C ALA A 273 -31.57 4.08 -1.39
N SER A 274 -31.56 4.62 -2.61
CA SER A 274 -30.44 4.54 -3.54
C SER A 274 -30.53 5.65 -4.59
N TRP A 275 -29.38 6.12 -5.06
CA TRP A 275 -29.27 7.13 -6.11
C TRP A 275 -28.01 6.92 -6.94
N GLN A 276 -28.09 7.14 -8.25
CA GLN A 276 -26.93 7.05 -9.14
C GLN A 276 -26.43 8.44 -9.49
N THR A 277 -25.12 8.65 -9.40
CA THR A 277 -24.52 9.96 -9.64
C THR A 277 -24.54 10.36 -11.12
N GLY A 278 -24.25 11.65 -11.36
CA GLY A 278 -23.73 12.11 -12.65
C GLY A 278 -22.33 11.55 -12.95
N GLN A 279 -21.71 12.05 -14.03
CA GLN A 279 -20.32 11.75 -14.37
C GLN A 279 -19.38 12.28 -13.28
N LEU A 280 -18.47 11.43 -12.82
CA LEU A 280 -17.51 11.73 -11.77
C LEU A 280 -16.09 11.79 -12.36
N SER A 281 -15.15 12.28 -11.55
CA SER A 281 -13.72 12.16 -11.78
C SER A 281 -13.08 11.43 -10.60
N PRO A 282 -12.20 10.45 -10.83
CA PRO A 282 -11.44 9.79 -9.77
C PRO A 282 -10.37 10.69 -9.14
N LEU A 283 -10.12 11.88 -9.69
CA LEU A 283 -9.26 12.91 -9.09
C LEU A 283 -9.98 13.73 -8.02
N THR A 284 -11.30 13.58 -7.91
CA THR A 284 -12.14 14.40 -7.03
C THR A 284 -12.72 13.57 -5.89
N ARG A 285 -12.64 14.11 -4.67
CA ARG A 285 -13.41 13.60 -3.54
C ARG A 285 -14.79 14.24 -3.53
N TYR A 286 -15.82 13.42 -3.42
CA TYR A 286 -17.21 13.85 -3.38
C TYR A 286 -17.76 13.73 -1.97
N PHE A 287 -18.70 14.61 -1.63
CA PHE A 287 -19.39 14.69 -0.37
C PHE A 287 -20.89 14.60 -0.60
N TRP A 288 -21.60 13.93 0.29
CA TRP A 288 -23.04 13.81 0.20
C TRP A 288 -23.67 13.68 1.57
N ARG A 289 -24.91 14.15 1.67
CA ARG A 289 -25.72 14.09 2.90
C ARG A 289 -27.06 13.49 2.54
N MET A 290 -27.58 12.64 3.41
CA MET A 290 -28.91 12.08 3.28
C MET A 290 -29.80 12.55 4.43
N ASP A 291 -30.75 13.43 4.12
CA ASP A 291 -31.76 13.88 5.06
C ASP A 291 -33.01 12.99 4.94
N GLU A 292 -33.61 12.63 6.08
CA GLU A 292 -34.74 11.71 6.15
C GLU A 292 -36.02 12.44 6.58
N GLU A 293 -37.10 12.24 5.84
CA GLU A 293 -38.43 12.78 6.16
C GLU A 293 -39.25 11.73 6.92
N ASP A 294 -39.71 12.06 8.12
CA ASP A 294 -40.58 11.19 8.90
C ASP A 294 -42.03 11.19 8.36
N ALA A 295 -42.87 10.31 8.90
CA ALA A 295 -44.28 10.22 8.53
C ALA A 295 -45.11 11.49 8.86
N GLN A 296 -44.55 12.45 9.61
CA GLN A 296 -45.16 13.73 9.95
C GLN A 296 -44.64 14.87 9.05
N GLY A 297 -43.72 14.59 8.14
CA GLY A 297 -43.11 15.58 7.24
C GLY A 297 -41.98 16.39 7.89
N LYS A 298 -41.46 15.97 9.05
CA LYS A 298 -40.27 16.59 9.66
C LYS A 298 -39.04 16.05 8.93
N ILE A 299 -38.16 16.97 8.51
CA ILE A 299 -36.86 16.64 7.94
C ILE A 299 -35.84 16.51 9.06
N HIS A 300 -35.14 15.38 9.07
CA HIS A 300 -34.02 15.09 9.95
C HIS A 300 -32.74 15.11 9.13
N HIS A 301 -31.82 16.00 9.48
CA HIS A 301 -30.57 16.13 8.72
C HIS A 301 -29.63 14.97 9.02
N GLY A 302 -29.07 14.37 7.96
CA GLY A 302 -28.08 13.31 8.10
C GLY A 302 -26.66 13.81 8.33
N THR A 303 -25.75 12.87 8.53
CA THR A 303 -24.31 13.14 8.54
C THR A 303 -23.79 13.30 7.10
N VAL A 304 -22.71 14.07 6.94
CA VAL A 304 -22.04 14.20 5.63
C VAL A 304 -21.05 13.06 5.48
N TRP A 305 -21.25 12.26 4.44
CA TRP A 305 -20.36 11.21 4.00
C TRP A 305 -19.49 11.67 2.84
N SER A 306 -18.38 10.99 2.62
CA SER A 306 -17.53 11.25 1.45
C SER A 306 -17.02 9.98 0.80
N PHE A 307 -16.68 10.06 -0.48
CA PHE A 307 -15.98 8.99 -1.19
C PHE A 307 -15.16 9.56 -2.35
N GLN A 308 -14.26 8.75 -2.91
CA GLN A 308 -13.52 9.05 -4.14
C GLN A 308 -13.56 7.82 -5.06
N PRO A 309 -13.93 7.99 -6.34
CA PRO A 309 -13.95 6.88 -7.29
C PRO A 309 -12.56 6.23 -7.47
N ARG A 310 -12.53 4.90 -7.51
CA ARG A 310 -11.28 4.15 -7.75
C ARG A 310 -10.76 4.34 -9.17
N ARG A 311 -9.45 4.24 -9.31
CA ARG A 311 -8.74 4.26 -10.59
C ARG A 311 -7.44 3.49 -10.45
N LYS A 312 -6.96 2.91 -11.55
CA LYS A 312 -5.67 2.22 -11.53
C LYS A 312 -4.55 3.13 -11.01
N ALA A 313 -3.61 2.55 -10.29
CA ALA A 313 -2.43 3.19 -9.71
C ALA A 313 -1.53 3.79 -10.81
N PHE A 314 -1.41 3.06 -11.92
CA PHE A 314 -0.80 3.44 -13.19
C PHE A 314 -1.44 2.56 -14.29
N PRO A 315 -1.36 2.90 -15.58
CA PRO A 315 -2.08 2.20 -16.65
C PRO A 315 -1.92 0.66 -16.64
N ASP A 316 -0.68 0.21 -16.44
CA ASP A 316 -0.30 -1.22 -16.40
C ASP A 316 -0.46 -1.89 -15.03
N ALA A 317 -1.03 -1.19 -14.03
CA ALA A 317 -1.29 -1.78 -12.73
C ALA A 317 -2.37 -2.87 -12.86
N GLU A 318 -2.09 -4.05 -12.33
CA GLU A 318 -2.98 -5.20 -12.37
C GLU A 318 -3.11 -5.87 -10.99
N GLY A 319 -4.06 -6.79 -10.86
CA GLY A 319 -4.29 -7.52 -9.62
C GLY A 319 -4.99 -6.70 -8.54
N TYR A 320 -5.03 -7.24 -7.33
CA TYR A 320 -5.82 -6.66 -6.24
C TYR A 320 -5.28 -5.33 -5.70
N GLY A 321 -3.98 -5.06 -5.86
CA GLY A 321 -3.36 -3.77 -5.50
C GLY A 321 -3.48 -2.69 -6.57
N GLN A 322 -4.12 -2.97 -7.72
CA GLN A 322 -4.15 -2.04 -8.85
C GLN A 322 -4.81 -0.71 -8.53
N TYR A 323 -5.63 -0.61 -7.49
CA TYR A 323 -6.33 0.62 -7.11
C TYR A 323 -5.62 1.42 -6.01
N ALA A 324 -4.36 1.12 -5.69
CA ALA A 324 -3.58 1.94 -4.77
C ALA A 324 -3.59 3.42 -5.21
N VAL A 325 -3.94 4.34 -4.31
CA VAL A 325 -4.05 5.76 -4.63
C VAL A 325 -2.67 6.41 -4.81
N GLY A 326 -1.67 5.97 -4.05
CA GLY A 326 -0.34 6.56 -4.07
C GLY A 326 -0.34 8.05 -3.70
N GLY A 327 0.66 8.78 -4.19
CA GLY A 327 0.87 10.21 -3.94
C GLY A 327 -0.01 11.18 -4.73
N ARG A 328 -0.96 10.68 -5.52
CA ARG A 328 -1.81 11.47 -6.44
C ARG A 328 -2.54 12.61 -5.72
N GLY A 329 -2.57 13.81 -6.32
CA GLY A 329 -3.16 15.01 -5.71
C GLY A 329 -2.34 15.59 -4.56
N GLY A 330 -1.19 14.99 -4.25
CA GLY A 330 -0.28 15.38 -3.18
C GLY A 330 0.81 16.35 -3.64
N ILE A 331 1.82 16.51 -2.78
CA ILE A 331 3.03 17.28 -3.12
C ILE A 331 4.06 16.38 -3.81
N VAL A 332 4.99 17.01 -4.51
CA VAL A 332 6.22 16.36 -4.97
C VAL A 332 7.35 16.56 -3.96
N TYR A 333 8.08 15.49 -3.69
CA TYR A 333 9.28 15.52 -2.85
C TYR A 333 10.48 14.99 -3.62
N HIS A 334 11.48 15.85 -3.79
CA HIS A 334 12.72 15.52 -4.49
C HIS A 334 13.77 14.94 -3.53
N VAL A 335 14.29 13.77 -3.89
CA VAL A 335 15.51 13.21 -3.30
C VAL A 335 16.70 13.76 -4.08
N THR A 336 17.46 14.63 -3.43
CA THR A 336 18.63 15.33 -3.99
C THR A 336 19.95 14.91 -3.34
N SER A 337 19.92 14.00 -2.37
CA SER A 337 21.10 13.44 -1.70
C SER A 337 20.99 11.94 -1.51
N LEU A 338 22.11 11.24 -1.66
CA LEU A 338 22.24 9.80 -1.39
C LEU A 338 22.52 9.49 0.09
N ASP A 339 22.66 10.52 0.93
CA ASP A 339 22.95 10.37 2.35
C ASP A 339 21.78 9.75 3.12
N ASP A 340 22.09 9.05 4.21
CA ASP A 340 21.12 8.50 5.14
C ASP A 340 21.58 8.70 6.58
N ASP A 341 20.74 9.33 7.40
CA ASP A 341 20.93 9.50 8.84
C ASP A 341 19.65 9.08 9.58
N ALA A 342 19.71 7.91 10.23
CA ALA A 342 18.59 7.35 10.96
C ALA A 342 18.20 8.13 12.23
N THR A 343 19.09 8.98 12.75
CA THR A 343 18.87 9.74 13.98
C THR A 343 18.34 11.14 13.68
N ASN A 344 18.91 11.80 12.67
CA ASN A 344 18.53 13.15 12.26
C ASN A 344 18.40 13.23 10.73
N PRO A 345 17.30 12.72 10.15
CA PRO A 345 17.09 12.75 8.70
C PRO A 345 17.14 14.18 8.16
N GLN A 346 17.91 14.42 7.10
CA GLN A 346 18.05 15.76 6.50
C GLN A 346 17.11 15.94 5.30
N PRO A 347 16.53 17.13 5.08
CA PRO A 347 15.78 17.44 3.84
C PRO A 347 16.59 17.11 2.58
N GLY A 348 15.92 16.63 1.54
CA GLY A 348 16.55 16.15 0.30
C GLY A 348 17.05 14.71 0.35
N THR A 349 17.07 14.06 1.53
CA THR A 349 17.35 12.61 1.62
C THR A 349 16.07 11.79 1.44
N PHE A 350 16.20 10.53 1.01
CA PHE A 350 15.07 9.61 0.92
C PHE A 350 14.40 9.38 2.28
N ARG A 351 15.18 9.18 3.35
CA ARG A 351 14.65 8.97 4.70
C ARG A 351 13.81 10.14 5.20
N TYR A 352 14.19 11.37 4.90
CA TYR A 352 13.38 12.53 5.27
C TYR A 352 12.03 12.53 4.54
N GLY A 353 12.03 12.26 3.23
CA GLY A 353 10.79 12.10 2.44
C GLY A 353 9.86 11.02 2.97
N ILE A 354 10.42 9.93 3.48
CA ILE A 354 9.66 8.80 4.03
C ILE A 354 9.14 9.08 5.45
N THR A 355 9.96 9.67 6.33
CA THR A 355 9.67 9.72 7.78
C THR A 355 9.17 11.08 8.28
N GLN A 356 9.55 12.18 7.63
CA GLN A 356 9.30 13.53 8.13
C GLN A 356 8.20 14.25 7.35
N VAL A 357 8.09 14.00 6.04
CA VAL A 357 7.04 14.60 5.20
C VAL A 357 5.69 13.92 5.47
N LYS A 358 4.62 14.72 5.58
CA LYS A 358 3.26 14.30 5.96
C LYS A 358 2.28 14.43 4.80
N GLY A 359 1.25 13.58 4.81
CA GLY A 359 0.19 13.59 3.80
C GLY A 359 0.59 12.97 2.45
N PRO A 360 -0.34 13.00 1.47
CA PRO A 360 -0.12 12.44 0.15
C PRO A 360 1.08 13.07 -0.55
N ARG A 361 1.96 12.24 -1.13
CA ARG A 361 3.17 12.71 -1.81
C ARG A 361 3.77 11.72 -2.79
N THR A 362 4.37 12.25 -3.85
CA THR A 362 5.17 11.50 -4.81
C THR A 362 6.64 11.81 -4.60
N ILE A 363 7.45 10.79 -4.34
CA ILE A 363 8.89 10.87 -4.11
C ILE A 363 9.62 10.59 -5.42
N LEU A 364 10.33 11.60 -5.90
CA LEU A 364 11.14 11.56 -7.12
C LEU A 364 12.63 11.59 -6.78
N PHE A 365 13.48 11.15 -7.71
CA PHE A 365 14.92 11.10 -7.52
C PHE A 365 15.65 12.00 -8.52
N ASP A 366 16.28 13.05 -8.00
CA ASP A 366 17.15 13.94 -8.76
C ASP A 366 18.60 13.44 -8.76
N VAL A 367 18.88 12.38 -8.00
CA VAL A 367 20.17 11.73 -7.90
C VAL A 367 20.06 10.25 -8.19
N ALA A 368 21.16 9.65 -8.63
CA ALA A 368 21.30 8.22 -8.85
C ALA A 368 22.52 7.69 -8.11
N GLY A 369 22.51 6.40 -7.79
CA GLY A 369 23.59 5.75 -7.06
C GLY A 369 23.09 4.93 -5.87
N VAL A 370 23.97 4.75 -4.89
CA VAL A 370 23.74 3.88 -3.74
C VAL A 370 23.32 4.70 -2.52
N ILE A 371 22.13 4.43 -1.99
CA ILE A 371 21.68 4.92 -0.67
C ILE A 371 21.92 3.82 0.35
N HIS A 372 22.88 4.05 1.25
CA HIS A 372 23.23 3.11 2.30
C HIS A 372 22.37 3.36 3.54
N LEU A 373 21.22 2.69 3.60
CA LEU A 373 20.29 2.77 4.72
C LEU A 373 20.96 2.31 6.02
N LYS A 374 21.02 3.19 7.02
CA LYS A 374 21.67 2.98 8.32
C LYS A 374 20.79 2.25 9.33
N ALA A 375 19.49 2.15 9.05
CA ALA A 375 18.51 1.44 9.84
C ALA A 375 17.28 1.12 8.98
N ARG A 376 16.46 0.15 9.42
CA ARG A 376 15.15 -0.16 8.84
C ARG A 376 14.39 1.13 8.54
N LEU A 377 13.86 1.20 7.33
CA LEU A 377 13.07 2.33 6.87
C LEU A 377 11.67 1.85 6.51
N THR A 378 10.68 2.31 7.24
CA THR A 378 9.27 2.02 6.96
C THR A 378 8.54 3.33 6.72
N CYS A 379 7.82 3.46 5.61
CA CYS A 379 6.82 4.51 5.45
C CYS A 379 5.62 4.16 6.34
N SER A 380 5.23 5.07 7.24
CA SER A 380 4.05 4.87 8.10
C SER A 380 2.84 5.69 7.66
N GLU A 381 3.04 6.62 6.71
CA GLU A 381 1.99 7.45 6.11
C GLU A 381 1.36 6.72 4.92
N LYS A 382 0.04 6.84 4.76
CA LYS A 382 -0.69 6.38 3.57
C LYS A 382 -0.47 7.33 2.38
N TYR A 383 -0.88 6.91 1.18
CA TYR A 383 -0.92 7.75 -0.02
C TYR A 383 0.46 8.22 -0.47
N VAL A 384 1.40 7.29 -0.65
CA VAL A 384 2.79 7.60 -1.02
C VAL A 384 3.20 6.84 -2.28
N THR A 385 3.71 7.58 -3.26
CA THR A 385 4.36 6.99 -4.44
C THR A 385 5.87 7.15 -4.33
N VAL A 386 6.63 6.07 -4.54
CA VAL A 386 8.09 6.10 -4.75
C VAL A 386 8.36 5.74 -6.21
N ALA A 387 8.81 6.73 -6.99
CA ALA A 387 8.97 6.60 -8.43
C ALA A 387 10.46 6.51 -8.82
N GLY A 388 11.04 5.31 -8.65
CA GLY A 388 12.46 5.06 -8.92
C GLY A 388 12.89 5.30 -10.37
N GLN A 389 11.96 5.22 -11.33
CA GLN A 389 12.22 5.46 -12.75
C GLN A 389 12.64 6.90 -13.05
N THR A 390 12.42 7.85 -12.13
CA THR A 390 12.81 9.25 -12.30
C THR A 390 14.29 9.54 -12.06
N ALA A 391 15.00 8.63 -11.39
CA ALA A 391 16.43 8.76 -11.14
C ALA A 391 17.22 8.96 -12.46
N PRO A 392 18.28 9.79 -12.48
CA PRO A 392 19.20 9.85 -13.62
C PRO A 392 20.03 8.56 -13.76
N GLY A 393 20.90 8.49 -14.77
CA GLY A 393 21.89 7.44 -14.93
C GLY A 393 21.32 6.02 -14.80
N ASN A 394 21.90 5.24 -13.88
CA ASN A 394 21.58 3.82 -13.69
C ASN A 394 20.52 3.55 -12.60
N GLY A 395 19.89 4.60 -12.06
CA GLY A 395 18.87 4.49 -11.03
C GLY A 395 19.41 4.40 -9.60
N ILE A 396 18.54 3.96 -8.68
CA ILE A 396 18.81 3.91 -7.25
C ILE A 396 18.99 2.47 -6.76
N LEU A 397 20.00 2.25 -5.93
CA LEU A 397 20.19 1.04 -5.16
C LEU A 397 20.15 1.35 -3.65
N PHE A 398 19.26 0.67 -2.94
CA PHE A 398 19.26 0.58 -1.48
C PHE A 398 20.11 -0.59 -1.01
N ARG A 399 20.85 -0.37 0.09
CA ARG A 399 21.60 -1.43 0.79
C ARG A 399 21.63 -1.22 2.29
N GLY A 400 22.01 -2.27 3.02
CA GLY A 400 22.25 -2.23 4.46
C GLY A 400 21.00 -2.51 5.30
N ALA A 401 19.83 -2.01 4.91
CA ALA A 401 18.61 -2.15 5.69
C ALA A 401 17.35 -2.36 4.81
N PRO A 402 16.26 -2.89 5.38
CA PRO A 402 15.01 -3.18 4.67
C PRO A 402 14.20 -1.91 4.44
N PHE A 403 13.31 -2.01 3.45
CA PHE A 403 12.34 -0.96 3.14
C PHE A 403 10.91 -1.51 3.17
N GLY A 404 10.06 -0.90 4.01
CA GLY A 404 8.63 -1.22 4.09
C GLY A 404 7.76 -0.06 3.63
N MET A 405 6.71 -0.35 2.87
CA MET A 405 5.69 0.63 2.47
C MET A 405 4.43 0.47 3.32
N GLN A 406 3.57 1.51 3.39
CA GLN A 406 2.25 1.47 4.03
C GLN A 406 1.10 1.21 3.01
N SER A 407 -0.12 0.99 3.50
CA SER A 407 -1.37 1.07 2.72
C SER A 407 -1.44 2.26 1.77
N ASP A 408 -2.11 2.08 0.62
CA ASP A 408 -2.18 3.07 -0.47
C ASP A 408 -0.80 3.49 -0.99
N GLY A 409 0.19 2.62 -0.84
CA GLY A 409 1.56 2.84 -1.29
C GLY A 409 1.81 2.28 -2.69
N ILE A 410 2.50 3.05 -3.52
CA ILE A 410 3.04 2.63 -4.82
C ILE A 410 4.57 2.67 -4.73
N THR A 411 5.25 1.57 -5.03
CA THR A 411 6.73 1.54 -5.15
C THR A 411 7.11 0.95 -6.50
N ARG A 412 7.84 1.71 -7.32
CA ARG A 412 8.27 1.25 -8.64
C ARG A 412 9.75 1.47 -8.89
N PHE A 413 10.38 0.54 -9.61
CA PHE A 413 11.74 0.68 -10.14
C PHE A 413 12.81 0.98 -9.08
N ILE A 414 12.75 0.26 -7.96
CA ILE A 414 13.75 0.34 -6.89
C ILE A 414 14.56 -0.95 -6.82
N ARG A 415 15.87 -0.83 -6.60
CA ARG A 415 16.71 -1.97 -6.21
C ARG A 415 16.96 -1.95 -4.72
N LEU A 416 16.83 -3.10 -4.07
CA LEU A 416 17.27 -3.31 -2.69
C LEU A 416 18.17 -4.55 -2.65
N TYR A 417 19.47 -4.31 -2.59
CA TYR A 417 20.46 -5.37 -2.36
C TYR A 417 20.98 -5.23 -0.94
N ARG A 418 20.46 -6.04 -0.01
CA ARG A 418 20.63 -5.80 1.42
C ARG A 418 22.07 -6.02 1.88
N GLY A 419 22.68 -7.12 1.43
CA GLY A 419 24.04 -7.56 1.73
C GLY A 419 24.13 -8.47 2.97
N HIS A 420 25.31 -8.98 3.30
CA HIS A 420 25.53 -9.76 4.53
C HIS A 420 25.47 -8.90 5.81
N ILE A 421 25.17 -9.50 6.98
CA ILE A 421 25.14 -8.80 8.28
C ILE A 421 26.56 -8.38 8.68
N ILE A 422 26.73 -7.11 9.07
CA ILE A 422 27.99 -6.56 9.59
C ILE A 422 27.86 -5.86 10.95
N ASP A 423 26.64 -5.73 11.50
CA ASP A 423 26.34 -5.11 12.80
C ASP A 423 25.72 -6.13 13.78
N ALA A 424 26.06 -6.01 15.07
CA ALA A 424 25.52 -6.81 16.16
C ALA A 424 23.99 -6.67 16.34
N LYS A 425 23.40 -5.52 15.98
CA LYS A 425 21.95 -5.33 16.07
C LYS A 425 21.20 -6.13 15.00
N ASP A 426 21.71 -6.16 13.78
CA ASP A 426 21.13 -6.92 12.67
C ASP A 426 21.31 -8.44 12.87
N ALA A 427 22.42 -8.81 13.50
CA ALA A 427 22.72 -10.19 13.93
C ALA A 427 21.79 -10.73 15.02
N GLN A 428 20.82 -9.97 15.52
CA GLN A 428 19.90 -10.42 16.57
C GLN A 428 18.45 -10.59 16.11
N ILE A 429 18.02 -9.92 15.04
CA ILE A 429 16.59 -9.79 14.72
C ILE A 429 16.17 -10.49 13.43
N GLY A 430 17.11 -10.80 12.52
CA GLY A 430 16.78 -11.31 11.19
C GLY A 430 16.13 -10.20 10.37
N ILE A 431 16.61 -9.95 9.16
CA ILE A 431 16.16 -8.78 8.43
C ILE A 431 15.87 -9.11 6.97
N ASP A 432 14.62 -8.84 6.60
CA ASP A 432 14.06 -9.00 5.26
C ASP A 432 14.65 -8.00 4.25
N GLY A 433 14.18 -8.08 3.01
CA GLY A 433 14.39 -7.07 1.97
C GLY A 433 13.29 -6.01 1.97
N MET A 434 12.39 -6.09 0.99
CA MET A 434 11.26 -5.17 0.86
C MET A 434 9.96 -5.80 1.40
N GLY A 435 8.96 -5.00 1.74
CA GLY A 435 7.69 -5.59 2.19
C GLY A 435 6.48 -4.66 2.21
N MET A 436 5.32 -5.31 2.23
CA MET A 436 3.97 -4.73 2.32
C MET A 436 3.19 -5.35 3.50
N ALA A 437 3.88 -5.75 4.56
CA ALA A 437 3.24 -6.39 5.71
C ALA A 437 2.22 -5.46 6.38
N GLY A 438 0.97 -5.93 6.49
CA GLY A 438 -0.15 -5.16 7.04
C GLY A 438 -0.74 -4.10 6.12
N ASN A 439 -0.30 -4.03 4.86
CA ASN A 439 -0.80 -3.03 3.92
C ASN A 439 -2.20 -3.35 3.43
N ASP A 440 -2.90 -2.31 3.00
CA ASP A 440 -4.22 -2.37 2.39
C ASP A 440 -4.18 -1.50 1.12
N HIS A 441 -4.57 -2.03 -0.04
CA HIS A 441 -4.49 -1.34 -1.34
C HIS A 441 -3.07 -0.83 -1.65
N ALA A 442 -2.11 -1.74 -1.89
CA ALA A 442 -0.73 -1.35 -2.19
C ALA A 442 -0.12 -2.15 -3.35
N ILE A 443 0.81 -1.53 -4.09
CA ILE A 443 1.47 -2.16 -5.23
C ILE A 443 2.99 -1.92 -5.22
N MET A 444 3.73 -3.00 -5.41
CA MET A 444 5.15 -2.98 -5.76
C MET A 444 5.32 -3.56 -7.17
N ASP A 445 5.90 -2.77 -8.06
CA ASP A 445 6.07 -3.10 -9.48
C ASP A 445 7.53 -2.86 -9.91
N HIS A 446 8.06 -3.73 -10.77
CA HIS A 446 9.41 -3.58 -11.34
C HIS A 446 10.51 -3.28 -10.30
N CYS A 447 10.48 -3.93 -9.14
CA CYS A 447 11.58 -3.83 -8.16
C CYS A 447 12.60 -4.95 -8.37
N SER A 448 13.81 -4.81 -7.84
CA SER A 448 14.79 -5.89 -7.76
C SER A 448 15.27 -6.05 -6.33
N ILE A 449 15.14 -7.25 -5.76
CA ILE A 449 15.48 -7.54 -4.38
C ILE A 449 16.49 -8.68 -4.33
N SER A 450 17.65 -8.44 -3.72
CA SER A 450 18.71 -9.45 -3.66
C SER A 450 19.51 -9.41 -2.36
N TRP A 451 20.27 -10.47 -2.13
CA TRP A 451 21.26 -10.57 -1.06
C TRP A 451 20.65 -10.35 0.34
N THR A 452 19.43 -10.84 0.55
CA THR A 452 18.76 -10.87 1.86
C THR A 452 19.20 -12.08 2.68
N ILE A 453 18.91 -12.10 3.98
CA ILE A 453 19.29 -13.23 4.84
C ILE A 453 18.08 -13.98 5.39
N ASP A 454 16.99 -13.27 5.71
CA ASP A 454 15.71 -13.93 6.01
C ASP A 454 14.91 -14.06 4.71
N GLU A 455 13.98 -13.14 4.44
CA GLU A 455 13.15 -13.18 3.23
C GLU A 455 13.43 -11.98 2.31
N GLY A 456 13.49 -12.20 1.00
CA GLY A 456 13.52 -11.13 0.00
C GLY A 456 12.31 -10.20 0.12
N PHE A 457 11.11 -10.78 0.16
CA PHE A 457 9.85 -10.06 0.25
C PHE A 457 8.91 -10.61 1.32
N SER A 458 8.21 -9.72 2.04
CA SER A 458 7.20 -10.10 3.03
C SER A 458 5.93 -9.25 2.95
N SER A 459 4.76 -9.89 2.99
CA SER A 459 3.45 -9.21 2.99
C SER A 459 2.45 -9.74 4.01
N ARG A 460 2.92 -10.34 5.11
CA ARG A 460 2.02 -10.93 6.12
C ARG A 460 0.93 -9.95 6.56
N ASN A 461 -0.30 -10.44 6.73
CA ASN A 461 -1.48 -9.68 7.17
C ASN A 461 -1.91 -8.54 6.22
N ALA A 462 -1.48 -8.55 4.96
CA ALA A 462 -1.91 -7.56 3.98
C ALA A 462 -3.32 -7.84 3.44
N LYS A 463 -3.87 -6.87 2.70
CA LYS A 463 -5.16 -6.93 2.02
C LYS A 463 -5.05 -6.15 0.71
N ALA A 464 -5.70 -6.61 -0.35
CA ALA A 464 -5.74 -5.89 -1.62
C ALA A 464 -4.34 -5.42 -2.12
N ILE A 465 -3.37 -6.33 -2.23
CA ILE A 465 -2.00 -5.97 -2.66
C ILE A 465 -1.62 -6.63 -3.98
N THR A 466 -0.69 -6.01 -4.70
CA THR A 466 -0.04 -6.61 -5.88
C THR A 466 1.49 -6.54 -5.76
N LEU A 467 2.16 -7.66 -5.97
CA LEU A 467 3.58 -7.71 -6.34
C LEU A 467 3.68 -8.18 -7.79
N GLN A 468 4.12 -7.28 -8.68
CA GLN A 468 4.24 -7.59 -10.10
C GLN A 468 5.62 -7.25 -10.67
N ARG A 469 6.01 -7.99 -11.72
CA ARG A 469 7.21 -7.74 -12.54
C ARG A 469 8.49 -7.52 -11.72
N THR A 470 8.59 -8.12 -10.54
CA THR A 470 9.71 -7.92 -9.60
C THR A 470 10.70 -9.09 -9.68
N ILE A 471 12.00 -8.79 -9.57
CA ILE A 471 13.04 -9.80 -9.38
C ILE A 471 13.27 -10.01 -7.89
N ILE A 472 13.29 -11.27 -7.45
CA ILE A 472 13.81 -11.68 -6.14
C ILE A 472 14.89 -12.73 -6.38
N SER A 473 16.15 -12.36 -6.16
CA SER A 473 17.28 -13.21 -6.53
C SER A 473 18.35 -13.33 -5.45
N GLU A 474 19.06 -14.47 -5.47
CA GLU A 474 20.29 -14.65 -4.68
C GLU A 474 20.13 -14.25 -3.20
N ALA A 475 19.01 -14.66 -2.56
CA ALA A 475 18.92 -14.63 -1.11
C ALA A 475 20.06 -15.46 -0.51
N LEU A 476 20.83 -14.88 0.41
CA LEU A 476 22.08 -15.44 0.88
C LEU A 476 21.83 -16.74 1.65
N ASN A 477 22.38 -17.84 1.14
CA ASN A 477 21.98 -19.17 1.56
C ASN A 477 22.52 -19.54 2.94
N CYS A 478 23.84 -19.56 3.13
CA CYS A 478 24.48 -19.84 4.43
C CYS A 478 25.08 -18.57 5.05
N ALA A 479 24.22 -17.64 5.46
CA ALA A 479 24.60 -16.30 5.91
C ALA A 479 24.40 -16.04 7.41
N ASN A 480 24.45 -17.08 8.25
CA ASN A 480 24.33 -16.99 9.72
C ASN A 480 23.03 -16.29 10.18
N HIS A 481 21.90 -16.72 9.64
CA HIS A 481 20.60 -16.23 10.09
C HIS A 481 20.44 -16.40 11.62
N PRO A 482 20.02 -15.36 12.36
CA PRO A 482 20.10 -15.33 13.83
C PRO A 482 19.21 -16.35 14.54
N ASN A 483 18.08 -16.71 13.93
CA ASN A 483 17.17 -17.72 14.48
C ASN A 483 17.60 -19.18 14.21
N TYR A 484 18.70 -19.39 13.48
CA TYR A 484 19.17 -20.73 13.09
C TYR A 484 20.65 -20.93 13.44
N GLY A 485 21.07 -22.20 13.51
CA GLY A 485 22.46 -22.53 13.78
C GLY A 485 23.40 -22.06 12.66
N THR A 486 24.67 -21.80 13.02
CA THR A 486 25.73 -21.58 12.02
C THR A 486 25.75 -22.72 11.01
N GLY A 487 25.79 -22.39 9.71
CA GLY A 487 25.77 -23.39 8.64
C GLY A 487 24.38 -23.72 8.09
N THR A 488 23.29 -23.24 8.72
CA THR A 488 21.94 -23.45 8.20
C THR A 488 21.71 -22.66 6.92
N GLN A 489 21.18 -23.36 5.91
CA GLN A 489 20.78 -22.81 4.62
C GLN A 489 19.37 -22.19 4.74
N HIS A 490 19.27 -20.88 4.52
CA HIS A 490 18.06 -20.06 4.68
C HIS A 490 17.96 -18.96 3.61
N GLY A 491 18.47 -19.20 2.39
CA GLY A 491 18.35 -18.23 1.30
C GLY A 491 16.92 -18.21 0.72
N TYR A 492 15.99 -17.52 1.38
CA TYR A 492 14.55 -17.61 1.08
C TYR A 492 14.02 -16.39 0.32
N ALA A 493 13.20 -16.64 -0.70
CA ALA A 493 12.74 -15.56 -1.58
C ALA A 493 11.62 -14.72 -0.94
N ALA A 494 10.51 -15.33 -0.53
CA ALA A 494 9.37 -14.58 -0.03
C ALA A 494 8.46 -15.36 0.93
N THR A 495 7.89 -14.63 1.88
CA THR A 495 6.67 -15.06 2.58
C THR A 495 5.52 -14.11 2.27
N ILE A 496 4.52 -14.62 1.57
CA ILE A 496 3.36 -13.85 1.11
C ILE A 496 2.15 -14.13 1.97
N GLY A 497 1.56 -13.06 2.51
CA GLY A 497 0.25 -13.06 3.15
C GLY A 497 -0.67 -12.08 2.43
N SER A 498 -1.95 -12.41 2.32
CA SER A 498 -3.01 -11.47 2.00
C SER A 498 -4.40 -12.05 2.32
N GLY A 499 -5.43 -11.20 2.28
CA GLY A 499 -6.84 -11.59 2.41
C GLY A 499 -7.31 -11.78 3.85
N GLN A 500 -6.42 -11.61 4.84
CA GLN A 500 -6.79 -11.81 6.24
C GLN A 500 -7.78 -10.75 6.74
N MET A 501 -8.53 -11.12 7.77
CA MET A 501 -9.62 -10.38 8.41
C MET A 501 -10.67 -9.94 7.39
N GLY A 502 -11.19 -10.90 6.61
CA GLY A 502 -12.20 -10.67 5.57
C GLY A 502 -11.74 -9.71 4.46
N GLY A 503 -10.44 -9.61 4.23
CA GLY A 503 -9.84 -8.70 3.26
C GLY A 503 -9.86 -9.26 1.84
N LEU A 504 -9.64 -8.38 0.85
CA LEU A 504 -9.46 -8.82 -0.53
C LEU A 504 -8.13 -9.60 -0.71
N PRO A 505 -8.06 -10.55 -1.65
CA PRO A 505 -6.86 -11.32 -1.96
C PRO A 505 -5.63 -10.46 -2.30
N GLY A 506 -4.46 -11.11 -2.33
CA GLY A 506 -3.22 -10.52 -2.86
C GLY A 506 -2.81 -11.17 -4.17
N SER A 507 -2.38 -10.38 -5.15
CA SER A 507 -1.86 -10.84 -6.46
C SER A 507 -0.34 -10.87 -6.47
N PHE A 508 0.25 -11.99 -6.86
CA PHE A 508 1.69 -12.19 -6.99
C PHE A 508 1.94 -12.77 -8.37
N HIS A 509 2.32 -11.92 -9.33
CA HIS A 509 2.37 -12.33 -10.73
C HIS A 509 3.46 -11.69 -11.58
N HIS A 510 3.83 -12.39 -12.66
CA HIS A 510 4.90 -11.96 -13.57
C HIS A 510 6.24 -11.65 -12.89
N ASN A 511 6.51 -12.24 -11.71
CA ASN A 511 7.77 -12.06 -11.00
C ASN A 511 8.82 -13.09 -11.44
N LEU A 512 10.10 -12.75 -11.29
CA LEU A 512 11.22 -13.67 -11.46
C LEU A 512 11.88 -13.96 -10.11
N LEU A 513 11.83 -15.22 -9.69
CA LEU A 513 12.45 -15.69 -8.46
C LEU A 513 13.56 -16.66 -8.80
N ALA A 514 14.81 -16.23 -8.66
CA ALA A 514 15.93 -16.95 -9.23
C ALA A 514 17.05 -17.16 -8.21
N HIS A 515 17.67 -18.33 -8.22
CA HIS A 515 18.84 -18.60 -7.38
C HIS A 515 18.57 -18.46 -5.86
N ASN A 516 17.38 -18.87 -5.42
CA ASN A 516 17.01 -18.92 -4.00
C ASN A 516 16.98 -20.37 -3.50
N GLU A 517 17.42 -20.65 -2.28
CA GLU A 517 17.39 -22.02 -1.73
C GLU A 517 15.95 -22.56 -1.59
N GLY A 518 15.01 -21.68 -1.25
CA GLY A 518 13.67 -22.07 -0.88
C GLY A 518 12.70 -20.93 -0.76
N ARG A 519 11.45 -21.25 -0.38
CA ARG A 519 10.34 -20.30 -0.23
C ARG A 519 10.30 -19.33 -1.39
N ASN A 520 10.31 -19.87 -2.61
CA ASN A 520 10.04 -19.03 -3.78
C ASN A 520 8.69 -18.36 -3.55
N TRP A 521 7.70 -19.15 -3.10
CA TRP A 521 6.62 -18.59 -2.29
C TRP A 521 6.42 -19.40 -1.02
N SER A 522 6.44 -18.75 0.14
CA SER A 522 5.83 -19.31 1.35
C SER A 522 4.49 -18.65 1.55
N ILE A 523 3.41 -19.42 1.44
CA ILE A 523 2.04 -18.95 1.62
C ILE A 523 1.72 -18.88 3.10
N SER A 524 1.41 -17.68 3.58
CA SER A 524 1.08 -17.37 4.97
C SER A 524 -0.37 -16.94 5.07
N GLY A 525 -1.28 -17.92 5.18
CA GLY A 525 -2.72 -17.69 5.27
C GLY A 525 -3.18 -16.90 6.49
N GLY A 526 -2.51 -17.03 7.63
CA GLY A 526 -2.98 -16.40 8.88
C GLY A 526 -4.33 -16.96 9.36
N LEU A 527 -4.84 -16.40 10.46
CA LEU A 527 -6.11 -16.78 11.05
C LEU A 527 -6.99 -15.53 11.28
N ASP A 528 -8.31 -15.71 11.22
CA ASP A 528 -9.28 -14.70 11.68
C ASP A 528 -9.28 -14.58 13.21
N GLY A 529 -10.04 -13.62 13.75
CA GLY A 529 -10.16 -13.38 15.19
C GLY A 529 -10.76 -14.55 15.99
N THR A 530 -11.39 -15.52 15.31
CA THR A 530 -11.98 -16.73 15.91
C THR A 530 -11.09 -17.97 15.76
N GLY A 531 -9.96 -17.87 15.06
CA GLY A 531 -9.00 -18.94 14.86
C GLY A 531 -9.20 -19.78 13.59
N ASN A 532 -10.04 -19.35 12.63
CA ASN A 532 -10.16 -20.03 11.33
C ASN A 532 -9.10 -19.54 10.34
N TYR A 533 -8.67 -20.40 9.42
CA TYR A 533 -7.86 -19.97 8.28
C TYR A 533 -8.61 -18.96 7.41
N ASP A 534 -7.94 -17.87 7.00
CA ASP A 534 -8.62 -16.68 6.46
C ASP A 534 -7.88 -16.00 5.29
N GLY A 535 -6.72 -16.51 4.85
CA GLY A 535 -5.96 -15.86 3.79
C GLY A 535 -6.44 -16.21 2.37
N HIS A 536 -6.26 -15.27 1.43
CA HIS A 536 -6.61 -15.43 0.02
C HIS A 536 -5.44 -15.00 -0.89
N HIS A 537 -4.95 -15.90 -1.74
CA HIS A 537 -3.72 -15.67 -2.53
C HIS A 537 -3.90 -16.02 -4.00
N ASP A 538 -3.61 -15.06 -4.88
CA ASP A 538 -3.57 -15.23 -6.33
C ASP A 538 -2.13 -15.27 -6.83
N VAL A 539 -1.62 -16.46 -7.13
CA VAL A 539 -0.22 -16.69 -7.49
C VAL A 539 -0.14 -17.26 -8.90
N PHE A 540 0.17 -16.41 -9.88
CA PHE A 540 0.13 -16.81 -11.28
C PHE A 540 1.22 -16.21 -12.14
N ASN A 541 1.55 -16.87 -13.26
CA ASN A 541 2.52 -16.39 -14.25
C ASN A 541 3.89 -15.96 -13.69
N ASN A 542 4.32 -16.52 -12.56
CA ASN A 542 5.67 -16.29 -12.04
C ASN A 542 6.67 -17.24 -12.68
N VAL A 543 7.91 -16.78 -12.84
CA VAL A 543 9.05 -17.59 -13.28
C VAL A 543 9.94 -17.88 -12.08
N VAL A 544 10.25 -19.16 -11.86
CA VAL A 544 11.15 -19.59 -10.79
C VAL A 544 12.32 -20.37 -11.38
N TYR A 545 13.55 -19.98 -11.04
CA TYR A 545 14.76 -20.59 -11.58
C TYR A 545 15.77 -21.01 -10.50
N ASN A 546 16.39 -22.18 -10.71
CA ASN A 546 17.53 -22.66 -9.93
C ASN A 546 17.31 -22.68 -8.41
N TRP A 547 16.12 -23.10 -7.96
CA TRP A 547 15.86 -23.23 -6.53
C TRP A 547 16.63 -24.39 -5.91
N GLY A 548 16.76 -24.46 -4.59
CA GLY A 548 17.47 -25.53 -3.89
C GLY A 548 16.59 -26.73 -3.52
N SER A 549 16.41 -26.94 -2.22
CA SER A 549 15.67 -28.06 -1.63
C SER A 549 14.21 -27.75 -1.30
N ARG A 550 13.74 -26.54 -1.60
CA ARG A 550 12.39 -26.06 -1.30
C ARG A 550 11.89 -25.16 -2.44
N ALA A 551 10.60 -25.22 -2.76
CA ALA A 551 9.98 -24.43 -3.85
C ALA A 551 8.88 -23.52 -3.28
N THR A 552 7.61 -23.77 -3.62
CA THR A 552 6.44 -23.12 -3.00
C THR A 552 5.82 -24.03 -1.95
N ASP A 553 5.42 -23.45 -0.81
CA ASP A 553 4.85 -24.18 0.33
C ASP A 553 4.01 -23.30 1.24
N GLY A 554 3.44 -23.89 2.30
CA GLY A 554 2.54 -23.24 3.24
C GLY A 554 1.07 -23.51 2.90
N GLY A 555 0.19 -22.80 3.59
CA GLY A 555 -1.25 -22.97 3.45
C GLY A 555 -2.04 -21.69 3.72
N SER A 556 -3.22 -21.63 3.12
CA SER A 556 -4.17 -20.53 3.21
C SER A 556 -5.59 -21.03 3.01
N HIS A 557 -6.58 -20.23 3.38
CA HIS A 557 -7.98 -20.59 3.17
C HIS A 557 -8.26 -20.89 1.70
N GLU A 558 -7.88 -19.95 0.81
CA GLU A 558 -8.07 -20.06 -0.62
C GLU A 558 -6.81 -19.63 -1.39
N ILE A 559 -6.37 -20.46 -2.34
CA ILE A 559 -5.18 -20.21 -3.16
C ILE A 559 -5.50 -20.50 -4.63
N ASN A 560 -5.24 -19.55 -5.52
CA ASN A 560 -5.08 -19.82 -6.94
C ASN A 560 -3.57 -19.95 -7.23
N PHE A 561 -3.14 -21.08 -7.80
CA PHE A 561 -1.76 -21.33 -8.22
C PHE A 561 -1.73 -21.74 -9.70
N VAL A 562 -1.60 -20.73 -10.58
CA VAL A 562 -1.96 -20.86 -12.00
C VAL A 562 -0.84 -20.45 -12.95
N ASN A 563 -0.55 -21.27 -13.96
CA ASN A 563 0.34 -20.93 -15.08
C ASN A 563 1.73 -20.40 -14.66
N ASN A 564 2.30 -20.89 -13.56
CA ASN A 564 3.67 -20.55 -13.16
C ASN A 564 4.69 -21.45 -13.87
N TYR A 565 5.87 -20.90 -14.19
CA TYR A 565 6.95 -21.60 -14.90
C TYR A 565 8.16 -21.83 -13.98
N TYR A 566 8.44 -23.08 -13.65
CA TYR A 566 9.55 -23.48 -12.79
C TYR A 566 10.63 -24.19 -13.60
N LYS A 567 11.77 -23.52 -13.81
CA LYS A 567 12.91 -24.08 -14.53
C LYS A 567 13.98 -24.59 -13.57
N MET A 568 14.21 -25.90 -13.58
CA MET A 568 15.25 -26.49 -12.74
C MET A 568 16.63 -25.98 -13.17
N GLY A 569 17.44 -25.59 -12.19
CA GLY A 569 18.83 -25.18 -12.41
C GLY A 569 19.83 -26.11 -11.72
N PRO A 570 21.14 -25.79 -11.79
CA PRO A 570 22.21 -26.61 -11.23
C PRO A 570 22.11 -26.94 -9.72
N ALA A 571 21.45 -26.12 -8.91
CA ALA A 571 21.23 -26.35 -7.49
C ALA A 571 19.95 -27.15 -7.17
N THR A 572 19.08 -27.36 -8.17
CA THR A 572 17.74 -27.86 -7.94
C THR A 572 17.70 -29.33 -7.59
N THR A 573 17.15 -29.60 -6.41
CA THR A 573 16.93 -30.96 -5.90
C THR A 573 15.45 -31.25 -5.66
N MET A 574 14.66 -30.23 -5.31
CA MET A 574 13.23 -30.38 -5.11
C MET A 574 12.48 -30.36 -6.44
N ARG A 575 11.75 -31.44 -6.72
CA ARG A 575 10.89 -31.57 -7.90
C ARG A 575 9.47 -31.04 -7.69
N LYS A 576 8.99 -30.97 -6.45
CA LYS A 576 7.68 -30.40 -6.12
C LYS A 576 7.73 -28.90 -6.35
N LEU A 577 6.76 -28.38 -7.09
CA LEU A 577 6.54 -26.96 -7.28
C LEU A 577 5.76 -26.39 -6.10
N PHE A 578 4.68 -27.07 -5.69
CA PHE A 578 3.83 -26.66 -4.58
C PHE A 578 3.60 -27.79 -3.57
N ARG A 579 3.92 -27.52 -2.30
CA ARG A 579 3.61 -28.38 -1.16
C ARG A 579 2.57 -27.66 -0.30
N HIS A 580 1.31 -28.02 -0.43
CA HIS A 580 0.26 -27.42 0.36
C HIS A 580 0.32 -27.96 1.79
N GLN A 581 0.83 -27.17 2.73
CA GLN A 581 1.07 -27.60 4.09
C GLN A 581 -0.13 -27.23 4.96
N PHE A 582 -0.66 -28.22 5.67
CA PHE A 582 -1.73 -28.04 6.64
C PHE A 582 -1.14 -28.25 8.04
N GLU A 583 -0.90 -27.13 8.72
CA GLU A 583 -0.09 -27.09 9.93
C GLU A 583 -0.85 -27.42 11.21
N GLY A 584 -2.18 -27.56 11.17
CA GLY A 584 -2.98 -27.84 12.38
C GLY A 584 -3.03 -26.68 13.37
N THR A 585 -2.81 -25.45 12.91
CA THR A 585 -2.74 -24.25 13.76
C THR A 585 -4.08 -23.52 13.91
N GLY A 586 -5.06 -23.81 13.04
CA GLY A 586 -6.39 -23.20 13.05
C GLY A 586 -7.51 -24.17 12.66
N SER A 587 -8.73 -23.66 12.66
CA SER A 587 -9.94 -24.35 12.19
C SER A 587 -10.35 -23.90 10.78
N GLY A 588 -11.40 -24.52 10.22
CA GLY A 588 -11.85 -24.25 8.86
C GLY A 588 -11.05 -25.03 7.80
N THR A 589 -11.11 -24.57 6.56
CA THR A 589 -10.52 -25.26 5.40
C THR A 589 -9.34 -24.51 4.83
N GLN A 590 -8.41 -25.23 4.22
CA GLN A 590 -7.34 -24.69 3.38
C GLN A 590 -7.37 -25.44 2.05
N ALA A 591 -7.56 -24.73 0.94
CA ALA A 591 -7.67 -25.36 -0.37
C ALA A 591 -7.01 -24.53 -1.47
N ALA A 592 -6.59 -25.21 -2.54
CA ALA A 592 -5.91 -24.58 -3.67
C ALA A 592 -6.47 -25.02 -5.03
N TYR A 593 -6.60 -24.08 -5.95
CA TYR A 593 -6.80 -24.32 -7.37
C TYR A 593 -5.44 -24.35 -8.08
N VAL A 594 -5.01 -25.53 -8.52
CA VAL A 594 -3.70 -25.74 -9.18
C VAL A 594 -3.94 -26.01 -10.67
N LYS A 595 -3.45 -25.13 -11.55
CA LYS A 595 -3.69 -25.29 -12.99
C LYS A 595 -2.59 -24.71 -13.89
N GLY A 596 -2.15 -25.49 -14.87
CA GLY A 596 -1.32 -25.04 -15.98
C GLY A 596 0.12 -24.67 -15.61
N ASN A 597 0.59 -25.07 -14.43
CA ASN A 597 1.98 -24.86 -14.04
C ASN A 597 2.90 -25.85 -14.76
N ILE A 598 4.13 -25.41 -15.05
CA ILE A 598 5.15 -26.20 -15.76
C ILE A 598 6.40 -26.31 -14.91
N ARG A 599 6.93 -27.54 -14.79
CA ARG A 599 8.32 -27.79 -14.39
C ARG A 599 9.16 -28.13 -15.62
N GLU A 600 10.17 -27.32 -15.94
CA GLU A 600 11.18 -27.65 -16.93
C GLU A 600 12.35 -28.38 -16.26
N GLU A 601 12.64 -29.59 -16.73
CA GLU A 601 13.75 -30.43 -16.27
C GLU A 601 15.09 -29.97 -16.85
N PRO A 602 16.24 -30.35 -16.28
CA PRO A 602 17.56 -30.02 -16.84
C PRO A 602 17.78 -30.51 -18.29
N SER A 603 17.01 -31.50 -18.75
CA SER A 603 17.00 -31.98 -20.13
C SER A 603 16.24 -31.06 -21.10
N GLY A 604 15.53 -30.05 -20.59
CA GLY A 604 14.58 -29.21 -21.33
C GLY A 604 13.17 -29.79 -21.45
N SER A 605 12.91 -31.00 -20.93
CA SER A 605 11.57 -31.58 -20.97
C SER A 605 10.63 -30.91 -19.97
N LYS A 606 9.39 -30.65 -20.37
CA LYS A 606 8.37 -29.99 -19.56
C LYS A 606 7.42 -30.99 -18.92
N VAL A 607 7.15 -30.82 -17.63
CA VAL A 607 6.21 -31.63 -16.83
C VAL A 607 5.08 -30.71 -16.38
N ASN A 608 3.85 -31.02 -16.83
CA ASN A 608 2.64 -30.32 -16.41
C ASN A 608 2.17 -30.78 -15.03
N ASP A 609 1.18 -30.07 -14.50
CA ASP A 609 0.53 -30.39 -13.22
C ASP A 609 0.14 -31.86 -13.07
N LYS A 610 0.65 -32.47 -12.00
CA LYS A 610 0.35 -33.85 -11.62
C LYS A 610 0.50 -34.01 -10.11
N GLU A 611 -0.60 -34.29 -9.44
CA GLU A 611 -0.59 -34.64 -8.01
C GLU A 611 0.34 -35.82 -7.76
N GLY A 612 1.12 -35.76 -6.69
CA GLY A 612 2.13 -36.77 -6.40
C GLY A 612 3.42 -36.63 -7.21
N ASP A 613 3.50 -35.72 -8.19
CA ASP A 613 4.76 -35.34 -8.89
C ASP A 613 5.07 -33.83 -8.75
N THR A 614 4.28 -32.92 -9.32
CA THR A 614 4.54 -31.48 -9.27
C THR A 614 3.94 -30.81 -8.03
N TYR A 615 2.83 -31.32 -7.50
CA TYR A 615 2.23 -30.81 -6.26
C TYR A 615 1.76 -31.93 -5.34
N ILE A 616 1.68 -31.64 -4.04
CA ILE A 616 1.19 -32.53 -2.98
C ILE A 616 0.57 -31.70 -1.85
N TYR A 617 -0.21 -32.33 -0.99
CA TYR A 617 -0.53 -31.80 0.33
C TYR A 617 0.24 -32.55 1.41
N GLU A 618 0.47 -31.91 2.55
CA GLU A 618 1.17 -32.46 3.71
C GLU A 618 0.42 -32.11 4.99
N LEU A 619 0.30 -33.10 5.89
CA LEU A 619 -0.35 -32.94 7.19
C LEU A 619 0.70 -32.92 8.30
N SER A 620 0.56 -32.00 9.26
CA SER A 620 1.40 -31.97 10.45
C SER A 620 0.59 -31.62 11.71
N ASN A 621 1.21 -31.72 12.88
CA ASN A 621 0.61 -31.41 14.19
C ASN A 621 -0.76 -32.06 14.47
N GLY A 622 -0.97 -33.27 13.96
CA GLY A 622 -2.23 -33.99 14.16
C GLY A 622 -3.41 -33.48 13.32
N GLN A 623 -3.17 -32.62 12.33
CA GLN A 623 -4.20 -32.19 11.39
C GLN A 623 -4.85 -33.41 10.73
N VAL A 624 -6.18 -33.42 10.74
CA VAL A 624 -7.01 -34.39 10.02
C VAL A 624 -7.62 -33.69 8.82
N LEU A 625 -7.42 -34.24 7.62
CA LEU A 625 -8.04 -33.73 6.40
C LEU A 625 -9.47 -34.27 6.29
N ASN A 626 -10.47 -33.41 6.42
CA ASN A 626 -11.90 -33.73 6.25
C ASN A 626 -12.59 -32.82 5.22
N TRP A 627 -11.82 -32.18 4.34
CA TRP A 627 -12.27 -31.39 3.19
C TRP A 627 -11.45 -31.76 1.94
N GLU A 628 -11.83 -31.22 0.78
CA GLU A 628 -11.10 -31.40 -0.47
C GLU A 628 -9.95 -30.38 -0.57
N PRO A 629 -8.67 -30.80 -0.60
CA PRO A 629 -7.53 -29.88 -0.67
C PRO A 629 -7.39 -29.19 -2.04
N TRP A 630 -7.99 -29.75 -3.10
CA TRP A 630 -7.84 -29.26 -4.46
C TRP A 630 -9.17 -28.79 -5.06
N ALA A 631 -9.29 -27.49 -5.30
CA ALA A 631 -10.45 -26.93 -5.97
C ALA A 631 -10.45 -27.26 -7.47
N THR A 632 -11.64 -27.35 -8.06
CA THR A 632 -11.83 -27.61 -9.51
C THR A 632 -11.99 -26.35 -10.35
N LYS A 633 -12.18 -25.19 -9.70
CA LYS A 633 -12.29 -23.86 -10.30
C LYS A 633 -11.52 -22.84 -9.45
N PRO A 634 -11.10 -21.71 -10.03
CA PRO A 634 -10.55 -20.59 -9.25
C PRO A 634 -11.53 -20.14 -8.17
N PHE A 635 -11.00 -19.66 -7.04
CA PHE A 635 -11.79 -19.12 -5.93
C PHE A 635 -12.30 -17.71 -6.23
N PHE A 636 -11.45 -16.90 -6.87
CA PHE A 636 -11.70 -15.52 -7.22
C PHE A 636 -11.04 -15.17 -8.56
N GLU A 637 -11.46 -14.05 -9.15
CA GLU A 637 -10.87 -13.48 -10.37
C GLU A 637 -9.50 -12.86 -10.08
N SER A 638 -8.61 -12.86 -11.07
CA SER A 638 -7.24 -12.36 -10.92
C SER A 638 -7.09 -10.85 -11.15
N TYR A 639 -8.05 -10.22 -11.84
CA TYR A 639 -7.99 -8.82 -12.27
C TYR A 639 -6.68 -8.44 -12.98
N ALA A 640 -6.15 -9.37 -13.76
CA ALA A 640 -4.93 -9.26 -14.54
C ALA A 640 -5.05 -10.14 -15.79
N GLU A 641 -4.28 -9.84 -16.84
CA GLU A 641 -4.15 -10.75 -17.97
C GLU A 641 -3.42 -12.04 -17.55
N ILE A 642 -4.07 -13.18 -17.80
CA ILE A 642 -3.50 -14.51 -17.51
C ILE A 642 -2.89 -15.09 -18.79
N GLU A 643 -1.57 -15.23 -18.77
CA GLU A 643 -0.81 -15.86 -19.84
C GLU A 643 -0.70 -17.38 -19.62
N THR A 644 -0.31 -18.14 -20.64
CA THR A 644 0.16 -19.52 -20.41
C THR A 644 1.50 -19.50 -19.65
N ALA A 645 1.89 -20.59 -18.99
CA ALA A 645 3.19 -20.63 -18.30
C ALA A 645 4.38 -20.40 -19.26
N GLU A 646 4.29 -20.86 -20.51
CA GLU A 646 5.35 -20.65 -21.52
C GLU A 646 5.41 -19.20 -22.00
N SER A 647 4.26 -18.56 -22.15
CA SER A 647 4.15 -17.13 -22.46
C SER A 647 4.69 -16.29 -21.32
N ALA A 648 4.31 -16.60 -20.08
CA ALA A 648 4.81 -15.95 -18.87
C ALA A 648 6.33 -16.04 -18.77
N TYR A 649 6.92 -17.19 -19.10
CA TYR A 649 8.38 -17.32 -19.15
C TYR A 649 9.03 -16.29 -20.09
N LYS A 650 8.45 -16.06 -21.27
CA LYS A 650 8.97 -15.10 -22.25
C LYS A 650 8.69 -13.66 -21.85
N SER A 651 7.48 -13.38 -21.38
CA SER A 651 7.01 -12.06 -20.94
C SER A 651 7.83 -11.55 -19.76
N VAL A 652 7.98 -12.37 -18.71
CA VAL A 652 8.77 -12.04 -17.52
C VAL A 652 10.23 -11.78 -17.86
N LEU A 653 10.90 -12.67 -18.61
CA LEU A 653 12.32 -12.44 -18.94
C LEU A 653 12.54 -11.19 -19.81
N SER A 654 11.50 -10.70 -20.49
CA SER A 654 11.57 -9.50 -21.32
C SER A 654 11.29 -8.21 -20.54
N ASP A 655 10.55 -8.27 -19.43
CA ASP A 655 10.03 -7.11 -18.71
C ASP A 655 9.83 -7.41 -17.21
N VAL A 656 10.95 -7.52 -16.49
CA VAL A 656 10.99 -7.78 -15.04
C VAL A 656 12.15 -7.02 -14.39
N GLY A 657 12.01 -6.74 -13.10
CA GLY A 657 13.02 -6.10 -12.27
C GLY A 657 13.00 -4.59 -12.38
N CYS A 658 13.89 -3.93 -11.65
CA CYS A 658 14.20 -2.52 -11.87
C CYS A 658 14.92 -2.38 -13.22
N ASN A 659 14.14 -2.29 -14.29
CA ASN A 659 14.62 -2.18 -15.66
C ASN A 659 14.57 -0.73 -16.20
N MET A 660 14.02 0.21 -15.41
CA MET A 660 14.10 1.66 -15.62
C MET A 660 14.90 2.33 -14.49
N PRO A 661 15.75 3.33 -14.80
CA PRO A 661 16.05 3.86 -16.15
C PRO A 661 16.79 2.89 -17.07
N THR A 662 17.45 1.89 -16.49
CA THR A 662 18.10 0.78 -17.22
C THR A 662 18.20 -0.41 -16.30
N LEU A 663 18.28 -1.62 -16.85
CA LEU A 663 18.67 -2.82 -16.13
C LEU A 663 20.16 -2.75 -15.74
N ASN A 664 20.51 -3.16 -14.51
CA ASN A 664 21.91 -3.21 -14.07
C ASN A 664 22.57 -4.55 -14.46
N LYS A 665 23.88 -4.68 -14.21
CA LYS A 665 24.63 -5.89 -14.60
C LYS A 665 24.22 -7.15 -13.82
N HIS A 666 23.80 -6.99 -12.57
CA HIS A 666 23.35 -8.10 -11.74
C HIS A 666 22.01 -8.66 -12.24
N ASP A 667 20.98 -7.82 -12.37
CA ASP A 667 19.66 -8.22 -12.85
C ASP A 667 19.73 -8.79 -14.28
N ALA A 668 20.56 -8.21 -15.15
CA ALA A 668 20.84 -8.74 -16.48
C ALA A 668 21.43 -10.16 -16.44
N ARG A 669 22.39 -10.42 -15.54
CA ARG A 669 22.93 -11.76 -15.33
C ARG A 669 21.85 -12.74 -14.90
N ILE A 670 20.99 -12.35 -13.94
CA ILE A 670 19.92 -13.23 -13.43
C ILE A 670 18.95 -13.64 -14.55
N ILE A 671 18.57 -12.70 -15.42
CA ILE A 671 17.71 -12.98 -16.59
C ILE A 671 18.44 -13.90 -17.58
N ASP A 672 19.70 -13.61 -17.90
CA ASP A 672 20.50 -14.40 -18.83
C ASP A 672 20.75 -15.84 -18.33
N GLU A 673 21.04 -16.01 -17.05
CA GLU A 673 21.22 -17.31 -16.39
C GLU A 673 19.94 -18.12 -16.40
N THR A 674 18.81 -17.47 -16.11
CA THR A 674 17.49 -18.10 -16.20
C THR A 674 17.17 -18.56 -17.62
N ARG A 675 17.46 -17.72 -18.62
CA ARG A 675 17.28 -18.06 -20.05
C ARG A 675 18.15 -19.25 -20.45
N ASN A 676 19.42 -19.23 -20.08
CA ASN A 676 20.41 -20.23 -20.50
C ASN A 676 20.37 -21.51 -19.66
N GLY A 677 19.70 -21.52 -18.51
CA GLY A 677 19.74 -22.64 -17.58
C GLY A 677 21.13 -22.82 -16.95
N SER A 678 21.88 -21.72 -16.78
CA SER A 678 23.26 -21.71 -16.29
C SER A 678 23.42 -20.93 -14.98
N THR A 679 24.63 -20.95 -14.42
CA THR A 679 25.02 -20.10 -13.28
C THR A 679 26.52 -19.82 -13.34
N SER A 680 26.92 -18.59 -13.01
CA SER A 680 28.32 -18.15 -12.92
C SER A 680 28.81 -18.07 -11.48
N THR A 681 27.90 -18.07 -10.50
CA THR A 681 28.23 -17.97 -9.07
C THR A 681 28.19 -19.34 -8.37
N THR A 682 28.85 -19.45 -7.22
CA THR A 682 28.82 -20.64 -6.36
C THR A 682 29.00 -20.21 -4.91
N GLY A 683 28.13 -20.69 -4.01
CA GLY A 683 28.21 -20.36 -2.58
C GLY A 683 29.55 -20.77 -1.99
N SER A 684 30.26 -19.82 -1.39
CA SER A 684 31.62 -20.03 -0.85
C SER A 684 31.68 -20.98 0.34
N LYS A 685 30.56 -21.20 1.05
CA LYS A 685 30.47 -22.12 2.19
C LYS A 685 29.79 -23.43 1.84
N THR A 686 28.73 -23.37 1.03
CA THR A 686 27.88 -24.53 0.71
C THR A 686 28.32 -25.25 -0.55
N GLY A 687 29.07 -24.59 -1.45
CA GLY A 687 29.43 -25.11 -2.76
C GLY A 687 28.26 -25.26 -3.72
N LYS A 688 27.06 -24.74 -3.38
CA LYS A 688 25.89 -24.82 -4.24
C LYS A 688 26.00 -23.82 -5.39
N LYS A 689 25.77 -24.32 -6.61
CA LYS A 689 25.91 -23.54 -7.84
C LYS A 689 24.75 -22.55 -7.99
N GLY A 690 25.06 -21.27 -8.02
CA GLY A 690 24.08 -20.19 -8.10
C GLY A 690 23.48 -19.76 -6.77
N LEU A 691 23.55 -20.58 -5.72
CA LEU A 691 23.05 -20.20 -4.40
C LEU A 691 24.21 -19.64 -3.59
N ILE A 692 24.39 -18.32 -3.64
CA ILE A 692 25.48 -17.62 -2.97
C ILE A 692 25.32 -17.61 -1.45
N ASP A 693 26.42 -17.58 -0.71
CA ASP A 693 26.43 -17.52 0.76
C ASP A 693 26.81 -16.13 1.29
N HIS A 694 27.34 -15.29 0.40
CA HIS A 694 27.75 -13.91 0.64
C HIS A 694 27.68 -13.14 -0.69
N GLU A 695 27.42 -11.83 -0.66
CA GLU A 695 27.39 -11.01 -1.88
C GLU A 695 28.72 -11.02 -2.66
N GLU A 696 29.84 -11.34 -2.00
CA GLU A 696 31.18 -11.40 -2.61
C GLU A 696 31.39 -12.69 -3.42
N ASP A 697 30.49 -13.67 -3.33
CA ASP A 697 30.44 -14.82 -4.24
C ASP A 697 29.93 -14.41 -5.65
N SER A 698 29.51 -13.15 -5.80
CA SER A 698 28.94 -12.53 -7.00
C SER A 698 29.65 -11.20 -7.33
N GLU A 699 28.90 -10.18 -7.77
CA GLU A 699 29.42 -8.85 -8.05
C GLU A 699 29.91 -8.10 -6.80
N GLY A 700 29.32 -8.38 -5.62
CA GLY A 700 29.49 -7.59 -4.41
C GLY A 700 29.03 -6.14 -4.60
N PHE A 701 29.30 -5.25 -3.63
CA PHE A 701 28.91 -3.84 -3.73
C PHE A 701 29.88 -2.97 -4.55
N ASP A 702 30.66 -3.57 -5.46
CA ASP A 702 31.49 -2.84 -6.40
C ASP A 702 30.59 -2.17 -7.45
N ALA A 703 30.56 -0.84 -7.43
CA ALA A 703 29.70 -0.06 -8.31
C ALA A 703 29.97 -0.32 -9.81
N ALA A 704 31.21 -0.59 -10.22
CA ALA A 704 31.54 -0.86 -11.61
C ALA A 704 31.08 -2.27 -12.06
N LYS A 705 31.18 -3.26 -11.16
CA LYS A 705 30.67 -4.62 -11.41
C LYS A 705 29.15 -4.67 -11.44
N LEU A 706 28.48 -3.88 -10.60
CA LEU A 706 27.01 -3.73 -10.62
C LEU A 706 26.53 -2.85 -11.77
N GLY A 707 27.38 -1.96 -12.30
CA GLY A 707 26.97 -0.96 -13.28
C GLY A 707 26.10 0.13 -12.64
N ILE A 708 26.55 0.67 -11.51
CA ILE A 708 25.91 1.78 -10.80
C ILE A 708 26.80 3.01 -10.92
N THR A 709 26.23 4.11 -11.39
CA THR A 709 26.88 5.43 -11.45
C THR A 709 26.26 6.36 -10.42
N THR A 710 27.05 7.32 -9.94
CA THR A 710 26.52 8.44 -9.16
C THR A 710 26.32 9.62 -10.08
N GLU A 711 25.08 10.09 -10.17
CA GLU A 711 24.69 11.20 -11.05
C GLU A 711 23.70 12.12 -10.34
N THR A 712 23.59 13.35 -10.82
CA THR A 712 22.69 14.37 -10.30
C THR A 712 22.10 15.13 -11.49
N ARG A 713 20.80 15.43 -11.43
CA ARG A 713 20.13 16.25 -12.43
C ARG A 713 20.79 17.64 -12.51
N PRO A 714 20.91 18.23 -13.71
CA PRO A 714 21.44 19.58 -13.84
C PRO A 714 20.51 20.60 -13.17
N THR A 715 21.07 21.75 -12.77
CA THR A 715 20.25 22.88 -12.31
C THR A 715 19.32 23.35 -13.42
N GLY A 716 18.05 23.62 -13.08
CA GLY A 716 17.02 24.03 -14.05
C GLY A 716 16.53 22.90 -14.94
N PHE A 717 16.63 21.65 -14.48
CA PHE A 717 15.99 20.50 -15.12
C PHE A 717 14.46 20.53 -15.02
N ASP A 718 13.98 21.08 -13.90
CA ASP A 718 12.60 21.31 -13.52
C ASP A 718 12.61 22.67 -12.80
N THR A 719 12.01 23.68 -13.42
CA THR A 719 12.15 25.09 -13.03
C THR A 719 11.23 25.49 -11.89
N ASP A 720 10.01 24.93 -11.82
CA ASP A 720 9.03 25.20 -10.77
C ASP A 720 8.97 24.14 -9.66
N MET A 721 9.73 23.06 -9.81
CA MET A 721 9.90 21.95 -8.86
C MET A 721 8.63 21.16 -8.63
N ASP A 722 7.82 21.00 -9.66
CA ASP A 722 6.58 20.24 -9.62
C ASP A 722 6.75 18.75 -9.96
N GLY A 723 7.97 18.34 -10.33
CA GLY A 723 8.34 16.97 -10.66
C GLY A 723 8.29 16.63 -12.15
N ILE A 724 7.80 17.53 -12.99
CA ILE A 724 7.79 17.41 -14.44
C ILE A 724 8.96 18.25 -14.99
N PRO A 725 9.83 17.69 -15.84
CA PRO A 725 10.98 18.46 -16.32
C PRO A 725 10.58 19.44 -17.42
N ASP A 726 11.28 20.57 -17.48
CA ASP A 726 11.09 21.67 -18.45
C ASP A 726 10.90 21.16 -19.89
N TRP A 727 11.70 20.16 -20.29
CA TRP A 727 11.66 19.62 -21.65
C TRP A 727 10.38 18.84 -21.95
N PHE A 728 9.81 18.18 -20.94
CA PHE A 728 8.57 17.43 -21.08
C PHE A 728 7.42 18.42 -21.24
N GLU A 729 7.40 19.45 -20.40
CA GLU A 729 6.44 20.56 -20.44
C GLU A 729 6.48 21.35 -21.75
N GLU A 730 7.68 21.68 -22.24
CA GLU A 730 7.86 22.39 -23.51
C GLU A 730 7.31 21.59 -24.71
N ILE A 731 7.41 20.26 -24.69
CA ILE A 731 6.82 19.39 -25.73
C ILE A 731 5.31 19.21 -25.50
N ALA A 732 4.89 19.13 -24.23
CA ALA A 732 3.50 19.01 -23.79
C ALA A 732 2.68 20.28 -24.03
N GLY A 733 3.33 21.43 -24.20
CA GLY A 733 2.70 22.73 -24.37
C GLY A 733 2.28 23.40 -23.05
N THR A 734 2.85 23.00 -21.92
CA THR A 734 2.60 23.59 -20.59
C THR A 734 3.67 24.66 -20.26
N ASP A 735 3.43 25.49 -19.24
CA ASP A 735 4.35 26.55 -18.83
C ASP A 735 5.24 26.08 -17.68
N LYS A 736 6.52 25.82 -17.99
CA LYS A 736 7.56 25.36 -17.06
C LYS A 736 7.86 26.21 -15.83
N ASN A 737 7.16 27.32 -15.68
CA ASN A 737 7.28 28.20 -14.51
C ASN A 737 6.03 28.10 -13.60
N VAL A 738 5.08 27.22 -13.92
CA VAL A 738 3.79 27.09 -13.27
C VAL A 738 3.49 25.62 -13.00
N ALA A 739 3.64 25.23 -11.73
CA ALA A 739 3.39 23.87 -11.28
C ALA A 739 1.99 23.39 -11.72
N ASN A 740 1.98 22.30 -12.47
CA ASN A 740 0.79 21.66 -13.04
C ASN A 740 0.77 20.14 -12.77
N ASN A 741 1.66 19.64 -11.91
CA ASN A 741 1.78 18.23 -11.52
C ASN A 741 0.47 17.51 -11.13
N ASN A 742 -0.54 18.24 -10.66
CA ASN A 742 -1.85 17.73 -10.27
C ASN A 742 -2.98 18.08 -11.25
N ASP A 743 -2.68 18.78 -12.34
CA ASP A 743 -3.63 19.05 -13.42
C ASP A 743 -3.87 17.79 -14.26
N ASP A 744 -4.97 17.78 -15.01
CA ASP A 744 -5.40 16.71 -15.92
C ASP A 744 -5.70 17.36 -17.27
N ARG A 745 -4.64 17.64 -18.04
CA ARG A 745 -4.72 18.52 -19.22
C ARG A 745 -5.48 17.91 -20.40
N ASP A 746 -5.56 16.59 -20.48
CA ASP A 746 -6.23 15.87 -21.56
C ASP A 746 -7.55 15.19 -21.13
N GLY A 747 -7.86 15.21 -19.84
CA GLY A 747 -9.14 14.77 -19.29
C GLY A 747 -9.27 13.25 -19.20
N ASP A 748 -8.16 12.53 -19.24
CA ASP A 748 -8.12 11.07 -19.14
C ASP A 748 -8.04 10.56 -17.69
N HIS A 749 -8.00 11.50 -16.75
CA HIS A 749 -7.94 11.32 -15.31
C HIS A 749 -6.58 10.91 -14.74
N TYR A 750 -5.51 10.88 -15.52
CA TYR A 750 -4.12 10.87 -15.05
C TYR A 750 -3.67 12.31 -14.81
N THR A 751 -2.95 12.56 -13.71
CA THR A 751 -2.35 13.89 -13.55
C THR A 751 -1.17 14.06 -14.50
N ASP A 752 -0.81 15.30 -14.84
CA ASP A 752 0.34 15.57 -15.71
C ASP A 752 1.65 14.96 -15.18
N LEU A 753 1.81 14.86 -13.86
CA LEU A 753 2.92 14.13 -13.26
C LEU A 753 2.82 12.62 -13.52
N GLU A 754 1.64 12.03 -13.41
CA GLU A 754 1.45 10.60 -13.68
C GLU A 754 1.71 10.26 -15.15
N GLU A 755 1.35 11.14 -16.08
CA GLU A 755 1.71 11.04 -17.50
C GLU A 755 3.22 10.99 -17.71
N TYR A 756 3.96 11.89 -17.04
CA TYR A 756 5.42 11.85 -17.07
C TYR A 756 5.98 10.56 -16.45
N LEU A 757 5.44 10.12 -15.31
CA LEU A 757 5.87 8.90 -14.63
C LEU A 757 5.60 7.63 -15.44
N ASP A 758 4.49 7.59 -16.20
CA ASP A 758 4.15 6.51 -17.12
C ASP A 758 5.10 6.53 -18.33
N TRP A 759 5.35 7.71 -18.90
CA TRP A 759 6.32 7.85 -19.98
C TRP A 759 7.70 7.30 -19.61
N MET A 760 8.14 7.58 -18.38
CA MET A 760 9.42 7.11 -17.80
C MET A 760 9.40 5.63 -17.42
N ALA A 761 8.23 5.00 -17.23
CA ALA A 761 8.09 3.59 -16.84
C ALA A 761 8.34 2.62 -18.01
N HIS A 762 8.39 3.13 -19.24
CA HIS A 762 8.70 2.36 -20.44
C HIS A 762 10.06 2.74 -21.02
N PRO A 763 10.67 1.89 -21.88
CA PRO A 763 11.87 2.24 -22.64
C PRO A 763 11.68 3.60 -23.32
N ASN A 764 12.46 4.59 -22.91
CA ASN A 764 12.25 5.98 -23.31
C ASN A 764 13.55 6.64 -23.82
N PHE A 765 13.41 7.50 -24.83
CA PHE A 765 14.54 8.10 -25.53
C PHE A 765 14.25 9.54 -25.94
N ILE A 766 15.20 10.45 -25.69
CA ILE A 766 15.17 11.80 -26.25
C ILE A 766 15.93 11.80 -27.57
N VAL A 767 15.31 12.32 -28.62
CA VAL A 767 15.84 12.34 -29.99
C VAL A 767 15.86 13.78 -30.49
N LYS A 768 16.96 14.19 -31.11
CA LYS A 768 17.02 15.50 -31.74
C LYS A 768 16.25 15.50 -33.06
N VAL A 769 15.57 16.60 -33.36
CA VAL A 769 14.88 16.79 -34.64
C VAL A 769 15.81 16.47 -35.82
N GLY A 770 15.39 15.52 -36.66
CA GLY A 770 16.12 15.06 -37.85
C GLY A 770 17.17 13.99 -37.61
N ASP A 771 17.54 13.69 -36.37
CA ASP A 771 18.51 12.63 -36.05
C ASP A 771 17.81 11.26 -36.01
N THR A 772 18.55 10.21 -36.38
CA THR A 772 18.09 8.83 -36.27
C THR A 772 18.54 8.22 -34.95
N LYS A 773 17.59 7.73 -34.16
CA LYS A 773 17.86 6.88 -32.99
C LYS A 773 17.59 5.42 -33.34
N SER A 774 18.61 4.56 -33.25
CA SER A 774 18.51 3.11 -33.44
C SER A 774 18.61 2.39 -32.10
N ILE A 775 17.65 1.51 -31.81
CA ILE A 775 17.54 0.74 -30.56
C ILE A 775 17.60 -0.76 -30.87
N ASP A 776 18.58 -1.48 -30.30
CA ASP A 776 18.61 -2.94 -30.37
C ASP A 776 17.46 -3.51 -29.53
N LEU A 777 16.56 -4.27 -30.17
CA LEU A 777 15.38 -4.81 -29.50
C LEU A 777 15.69 -6.05 -28.66
N LYS A 778 16.84 -6.73 -28.85
CA LYS A 778 17.12 -8.00 -28.17
C LYS A 778 17.09 -7.92 -26.65
N PRO A 779 17.68 -6.89 -25.99
CA PRO A 779 17.63 -6.79 -24.53
C PRO A 779 16.20 -6.59 -24.00
N TYR A 780 15.33 -5.94 -24.78
CA TYR A 780 13.94 -5.65 -24.41
C TYR A 780 13.00 -6.84 -24.64
N PHE A 781 13.44 -7.85 -25.36
CA PHE A 781 12.68 -9.07 -25.63
C PHE A 781 13.51 -10.30 -25.29
N ALA A 782 14.21 -10.26 -24.15
CA ALA A 782 15.16 -11.28 -23.75
C ALA A 782 14.53 -12.68 -23.58
N GLY A 783 13.21 -12.78 -23.39
CA GLY A 783 12.49 -14.06 -23.42
C GLY A 783 12.34 -14.69 -24.82
N TYR A 784 12.60 -13.93 -25.87
CA TYR A 784 12.55 -14.36 -27.27
C TYR A 784 13.99 -14.40 -27.84
N PRO A 785 14.70 -15.54 -27.76
CA PRO A 785 16.09 -15.62 -28.26
C PRO A 785 16.19 -15.46 -29.79
N SER A 786 15.09 -15.73 -30.50
CA SER A 786 14.93 -15.45 -31.92
C SER A 786 13.50 -14.97 -32.13
N PHE A 787 13.34 -13.87 -32.86
CA PHE A 787 12.04 -13.30 -33.16
C PHE A 787 12.04 -12.58 -34.51
N THR A 788 10.83 -12.35 -35.00
CA THR A 788 10.51 -11.30 -35.98
C THR A 788 9.87 -10.14 -35.25
N ALA A 789 10.18 -8.91 -35.64
CA ALA A 789 9.65 -7.70 -35.00
C ALA A 789 8.85 -6.86 -36.02
N THR A 790 7.74 -6.28 -35.56
CA THR A 790 6.85 -5.42 -36.34
C THR A 790 6.35 -4.26 -35.48
N ILE A 791 5.98 -3.16 -36.11
CA ILE A 791 5.35 -2.03 -35.42
C ILE A 791 3.83 -2.26 -35.43
N ALA A 792 3.22 -2.28 -34.24
CA ALA A 792 1.82 -2.61 -34.01
C ALA A 792 0.87 -1.40 -34.07
N ASN A 793 1.41 -0.18 -34.17
CA ASN A 793 0.65 1.05 -34.34
C ASN A 793 1.26 1.95 -35.43
N SER A 794 0.48 2.89 -35.97
CA SER A 794 0.98 3.81 -36.99
C SER A 794 1.76 4.96 -36.34
N VAL A 795 3.07 5.00 -36.57
CA VAL A 795 3.96 6.07 -36.08
C VAL A 795 4.84 6.56 -37.22
N SER A 796 4.76 7.86 -37.54
CA SER A 796 5.58 8.44 -38.59
C SER A 796 7.05 8.46 -38.18
N GLY A 797 7.94 8.03 -39.08
CA GLY A 797 9.38 8.03 -38.83
C GLY A 797 9.93 6.79 -38.11
N ALA A 798 9.07 5.85 -37.68
CA ALA A 798 9.49 4.61 -37.05
C ALA A 798 9.61 3.47 -38.08
N THR A 799 10.75 2.75 -38.07
CA THR A 799 10.98 1.54 -38.89
C THR A 799 11.68 0.45 -38.10
N ILE A 800 11.61 -0.79 -38.58
CA ILE A 800 12.36 -1.92 -38.00
C ILE A 800 13.26 -2.51 -39.08
N GLU A 801 14.57 -2.55 -38.81
CA GLU A 801 15.60 -3.12 -39.69
C GLU A 801 16.57 -3.97 -38.86
N ASP A 802 16.78 -5.24 -39.23
CA ASP A 802 17.70 -6.16 -38.54
C ASP A 802 17.53 -6.23 -37.02
N ASN A 803 16.28 -6.29 -36.55
CA ASN A 803 15.89 -6.25 -35.12
C ASN A 803 16.26 -4.95 -34.39
N ASN A 804 16.55 -3.87 -35.11
CA ASN A 804 16.67 -2.53 -34.55
C ASN A 804 15.39 -1.74 -34.82
N LEU A 805 14.86 -1.09 -33.79
CA LEU A 805 13.85 -0.04 -33.94
C LEU A 805 14.57 1.27 -34.24
N ASN A 806 14.29 1.84 -35.41
CA ASN A 806 14.78 3.14 -35.82
C ASN A 806 13.67 4.18 -35.68
N MET A 807 14.00 5.34 -35.12
CA MET A 807 13.10 6.49 -35.05
C MET A 807 13.81 7.73 -35.61
N VAL A 808 13.21 8.36 -36.62
CA VAL A 808 13.67 9.63 -37.22
C VAL A 808 12.48 10.47 -37.64
N THR A 809 12.40 11.71 -37.16
CA THR A 809 11.34 12.65 -37.55
C THR A 809 11.83 14.10 -37.46
N THR A 810 11.22 14.96 -38.26
CA THR A 810 11.47 16.41 -38.26
C THR A 810 10.43 17.20 -37.46
N VAL A 811 9.45 16.52 -36.89
CA VAL A 811 8.35 17.11 -36.12
C VAL A 811 8.59 16.86 -34.64
N LYS A 812 8.65 17.93 -33.85
CA LYS A 812 8.71 17.83 -32.39
C LYS A 812 7.46 17.19 -31.82
N GLY A 813 7.61 16.44 -30.74
CA GLY A 813 6.48 15.79 -30.09
C GLY A 813 6.87 14.55 -29.32
N PHE A 814 5.88 14.00 -28.62
CA PHE A 814 5.95 12.65 -28.06
C PHE A 814 5.50 11.63 -29.10
N TYR A 815 6.24 10.51 -29.19
CA TYR A 815 5.92 9.39 -30.05
C TYR A 815 6.01 8.09 -29.27
N THR A 816 4.97 7.28 -29.38
CA THR A 816 4.90 5.98 -28.72
C THR A 816 4.85 4.90 -29.77
N VAL A 817 5.92 4.11 -29.91
CA VAL A 817 6.01 2.97 -30.83
C VAL A 817 5.70 1.70 -30.06
N ARG A 818 4.63 0.99 -30.44
CA ARG A 818 4.33 -0.34 -29.93
C ARG A 818 5.00 -1.38 -30.82
N VAL A 819 6.02 -2.05 -30.31
CA VAL A 819 6.75 -3.09 -31.04
C VAL A 819 6.20 -4.46 -30.65
N LYS A 820 5.72 -5.21 -31.63
CA LYS A 820 5.32 -6.61 -31.48
C LYS A 820 6.44 -7.52 -31.95
N VAL A 821 6.88 -8.44 -31.09
CA VAL A 821 7.77 -9.55 -31.47
C VAL A 821 7.01 -10.86 -31.53
N SER A 822 7.45 -11.79 -32.39
CA SER A 822 6.95 -13.17 -32.41
C SER A 822 8.03 -14.16 -32.82
N ASP A 823 8.05 -15.32 -32.18
CA ASP A 823 8.86 -16.48 -32.56
C ASP A 823 8.06 -17.54 -33.35
N GLY A 824 6.85 -17.20 -33.79
CA GLY A 824 5.92 -18.07 -34.51
C GLY A 824 5.04 -18.95 -33.61
N SER A 825 5.40 -19.15 -32.34
CA SER A 825 4.57 -19.85 -31.35
C SER A 825 3.84 -18.90 -30.42
N ASP A 826 4.46 -17.75 -30.14
CA ASP A 826 3.92 -16.74 -29.23
C ASP A 826 4.29 -15.33 -29.69
N SER A 827 3.74 -14.31 -29.05
CA SER A 827 4.07 -12.91 -29.28
C SER A 827 3.92 -12.03 -28.06
N MET A 828 4.75 -10.99 -27.98
CA MET A 828 4.69 -9.94 -26.96
C MET A 828 4.67 -8.58 -27.63
N VAL A 829 3.97 -7.62 -27.04
CA VAL A 829 4.03 -6.21 -27.43
C VAL A 829 4.67 -5.41 -26.30
N ARG A 830 5.63 -4.54 -26.62
CA ARG A 830 6.17 -3.55 -25.68
C ARG A 830 6.11 -2.14 -26.25
N GLN A 831 6.00 -1.19 -25.35
CA GLN A 831 5.97 0.24 -25.66
C GLN A 831 7.39 0.83 -25.66
N PHE A 832 7.69 1.67 -26.64
CA PHE A 832 8.93 2.44 -26.73
C PHE A 832 8.56 3.91 -26.94
N ASN A 833 8.98 4.75 -26.01
CA ASN A 833 8.63 6.15 -25.92
C ASN A 833 9.77 7.03 -26.47
N PHE A 834 9.43 8.03 -27.27
CA PHE A 834 10.38 8.98 -27.84
C PHE A 834 9.89 10.41 -27.60
N ALA A 835 10.80 11.28 -27.15
CA ALA A 835 10.59 12.72 -27.08
C ALA A 835 11.49 13.38 -28.13
N VAL A 836 10.89 14.02 -29.13
CA VAL A 836 11.62 14.67 -30.23
C VAL A 836 11.66 16.18 -30.01
N THR A 837 12.85 16.76 -29.87
CA THR A 837 13.04 18.17 -29.54
C THR A 837 14.28 18.78 -30.24
N ASP A 838 14.38 20.11 -30.28
CA ASP A 838 15.47 20.85 -30.96
C ASP A 838 16.79 20.83 -30.17
N GLY A 839 16.70 20.63 -28.85
CA GLY A 839 17.84 20.59 -27.94
C GLY A 839 18.00 19.21 -27.31
N THR A 840 19.23 18.84 -26.96
CA THR A 840 19.47 17.70 -26.08
C THR A 840 19.22 18.14 -24.64
N THR A 841 18.05 17.78 -24.09
CA THR A 841 17.70 18.04 -22.68
C THR A 841 17.93 16.82 -21.77
N GLY A 842 18.54 15.76 -22.31
CA GLY A 842 18.88 14.53 -21.58
C GLY A 842 20.32 14.09 -21.79
N ILE A 843 20.85 13.39 -20.78
CA ILE A 843 22.22 12.88 -20.62
C ILE A 843 22.85 12.39 -21.94
N GLU A 844 23.86 13.11 -22.44
CA GLU A 844 24.60 12.78 -23.69
C GLU A 844 25.70 11.72 -23.52
N HIS A 845 25.86 11.13 -22.32
CA HIS A 845 26.99 10.24 -22.05
C HIS A 845 26.58 8.87 -21.50
N VAL A 846 26.35 7.92 -22.40
CA VAL A 846 26.93 6.59 -22.19
C VAL A 846 28.41 6.74 -22.56
N LYS A 847 29.30 6.78 -21.57
CA LYS A 847 30.73 6.65 -21.86
C LYS A 847 30.97 5.25 -22.40
N THR A 848 30.98 5.14 -23.73
CA THR A 848 31.76 4.12 -24.41
C THR A 848 33.22 4.41 -24.15
N ASP A 849 33.96 3.39 -23.73
CA ASP A 849 35.41 3.45 -23.53
C ASP A 849 36.11 4.12 -24.71
N GLU A 850 36.59 5.36 -24.53
CA GLU A 850 37.63 5.92 -25.40
C GLU A 850 38.64 6.75 -24.59
N GLU A 851 39.92 6.40 -24.79
CA GLU A 851 41.08 7.18 -24.38
C GLU A 851 41.07 8.56 -25.08
N GLN A 852 40.72 9.63 -24.37
CA GLN A 852 41.05 10.98 -24.85
C GLN A 852 42.52 11.33 -24.55
N THR A 853 43.29 11.66 -25.59
CA THR A 853 44.73 12.00 -25.53
C THR A 853 45.09 13.43 -25.99
N ASP A 854 44.15 14.26 -26.47
CA ASP A 854 44.48 15.53 -27.16
C ASP A 854 44.23 16.85 -26.39
N GLY A 855 44.18 16.79 -25.06
CA GLY A 855 44.07 17.99 -24.21
C GLY A 855 45.41 18.68 -23.91
N PRO A 856 45.45 20.01 -23.65
CA PRO A 856 46.65 20.66 -23.12
C PRO A 856 47.04 20.05 -21.77
N ILE A 857 48.33 19.76 -21.61
CA ILE A 857 48.89 19.11 -20.43
C ILE A 857 49.42 20.19 -19.47
N TYR A 858 49.17 20.02 -18.18
CA TYR A 858 49.67 20.88 -17.11
C TYR A 858 50.43 20.06 -16.07
N ASP A 859 51.45 20.64 -15.44
CA ASP A 859 52.01 20.06 -14.22
C ASP A 859 51.12 20.34 -13.00
N LEU A 860 51.47 19.77 -11.84
CA LEU A 860 50.73 19.97 -10.59
C LEU A 860 50.76 21.42 -10.08
N GLN A 861 51.58 22.29 -10.69
CA GLN A 861 51.62 23.72 -10.41
C GLN A 861 50.78 24.53 -11.41
N GLY A 862 50.02 23.86 -12.29
CA GLY A 862 49.13 24.51 -13.26
C GLY A 862 49.85 25.15 -14.45
N ARG A 863 51.14 24.82 -14.67
CA ARG A 863 51.89 25.33 -15.82
C ARG A 863 51.70 24.42 -17.01
N ARG A 864 51.40 24.99 -18.18
CA ARG A 864 51.24 24.23 -19.42
C ARG A 864 52.58 23.62 -19.83
N ILE A 865 52.60 22.32 -20.08
CA ILE A 865 53.76 21.55 -20.54
C ILE A 865 53.43 20.82 -21.84
N GLN A 866 54.46 20.51 -22.65
CA GLN A 866 54.26 19.79 -23.92
C GLN A 866 54.40 18.28 -23.78
N ARG A 867 55.20 17.79 -22.82
CA ARG A 867 55.39 16.36 -22.52
C ARG A 867 55.63 16.18 -21.01
N PRO A 868 54.88 15.30 -20.33
CA PRO A 868 55.08 15.06 -18.91
C PRO A 868 56.35 14.22 -18.67
N SER A 869 57.22 14.67 -17.77
CA SER A 869 58.28 13.83 -17.20
C SER A 869 57.66 12.84 -16.19
N LYS A 870 58.34 11.71 -15.94
CA LYS A 870 57.90 10.66 -15.01
C LYS A 870 57.31 11.23 -13.72
N GLY A 871 56.01 10.98 -13.47
CA GLY A 871 55.23 11.63 -12.40
C GLY A 871 53.79 11.99 -12.79
N ILE A 872 53.05 12.62 -11.88
CA ILE A 872 51.63 13.00 -12.08
C ILE A 872 51.53 14.33 -12.85
N TYR A 873 50.66 14.39 -13.84
CA TYR A 873 50.29 15.59 -14.61
C TYR A 873 48.77 15.74 -14.69
N ILE A 874 48.28 16.91 -15.12
CA ILE A 874 46.85 17.19 -15.30
C ILE A 874 46.55 17.38 -16.79
N GLN A 875 45.56 16.66 -17.31
CA GLN A 875 45.08 16.81 -18.68
C GLN A 875 43.54 16.72 -18.66
N ASN A 876 42.87 17.69 -19.30
CA ASN A 876 41.39 17.82 -19.28
C ASN A 876 40.81 17.82 -17.86
N GLY A 877 41.48 18.49 -16.91
CA GLY A 877 41.02 18.59 -15.52
C GLY A 877 41.22 17.33 -14.68
N GLN A 878 41.83 16.27 -15.23
CA GLN A 878 42.08 15.01 -14.52
C GLN A 878 43.57 14.77 -14.26
N LYS A 879 43.90 14.22 -13.07
CA LYS A 879 45.27 13.78 -12.73
C LYS A 879 45.59 12.47 -13.46
N ARG A 880 46.70 12.42 -14.17
CA ARG A 880 47.23 11.27 -14.93
C ARG A 880 48.69 11.00 -14.55
N LEU A 881 49.19 9.78 -14.76
CA LEU A 881 50.56 9.38 -14.40
C LEU A 881 51.40 9.10 -15.65
N ALA A 882 52.49 9.84 -15.84
CA ALA A 882 53.51 9.54 -16.83
C ALA A 882 54.53 8.56 -16.24
N ARG A 883 54.73 7.41 -16.90
CA ARG A 883 55.63 6.33 -16.44
C ARG A 883 57.08 6.53 -16.86
#